data_AF-A0A165WKM9-F1
#
_entry.id   AF-A0A165WKM9-F1
#
_cell.length_a   1.000
_cell.length_b   1.000
_cell.length_c   1.000
_cell.angle_alpha   90.00
_cell.angle_beta   90.00
_cell.angle_gamma   90.00
#
_symmetry.space_group_name_H-M   'P 1'
#
loop_
_entity.id
_entity.type
_entity.pdbx_description
1 polymer ?
#
loop_
_entity_poly.entity_id
_entity_poly.type
_entity_poly.pdbx_seq_one_letter_code
_entity_poly.pdbx_strand_id
1 'polypeptide(L)'
;MPLVASVDGTVQFIKQPGVSLKPGDVFGILSLDDPDRVNHAKPLEGQLPKMGLPSVVGSESQQQPNFGIDILNNILDGYDTQAIIASALKDVVDVMRNAKLFFSEASAVLSVLSGRIPGKLEDSLRATIENVKAKTNPIEIPATRIRKLLETYIERNIRAQDRTMFRDPPAPLVDVVDRHKSCPQFPEWDVFANLPSRCESTEKLFGGSIEARPPQGANKNKLVLYLLDMIETSGSSFNSFDSKLNTALQELAALQSRRVFSGYLYNVDPMRFTLGSCTSAPSTPSLAGDVGADNRRQGSVSDLTYILGQNQSRPVRHGAIAWLSDFKSLTNGFAKVTASLPLFNPEELSRRHGPENQAHKVLNLAKAILALRGVRRVSFDLWRKGQYPSYFTLRDVAEVWQEEEAICNIEPALAAQLELSRLSNYNLIPCFVENPQIHIYHAVAREIPVESRFLVRALIRPGRIRGNMRMSEYLFSETDRLVTGILDALEVLSAQYRHSDCNHIAMNSLHNLTLTFDEVVQTISGFIGAMERDCNVIPICYIIDNVSGFILNFHTYQEIVPNKASTILKSFGEKGPLHLQPVNQPYPTKESLPPKRYQAHSVGTTYVYDFPDLLGKALHNHWLARRVLDPSMKIPQSLPKSKELVLDENEELQEVDCTPGNNNCGMGRSIAVIANDITYKIGSFGPQEDHFFHADPHYARSRGLPRVYLSASSDARIGLAEEALDLFSVAWNDPSDVDVTKGVKYLYLTHEAFLKINEKSAESVRTTEITEDGERRHMLTNIIGLQDGLGVECLKGSGLIAGETSRAYDDIVTIMLVTARSLGIGAYLVRLGQRAAQVEGQPIIFTGAPALNKVLGRKVYTLNLQLGGTQIMHKNGVSHLTASSDLEGVTRIIHTETWDRDITYVHPKGPYDPRWFIEGKVDETTPEWLSGFFDKRSSQETLSGWAQTVVCITPSLT
;
A
#
# COMPACT_ATOMS: atom_id res chain seq x y z
N MET A 1 -10.50 11.15 -46.09
CA MET A 1 -11.19 9.86 -46.27
C MET A 1 -12.37 10.11 -47.19
N PRO A 2 -12.42 9.55 -48.42
CA PRO A 2 -13.59 9.67 -49.26
C PRO A 2 -14.76 8.90 -48.63
N LEU A 3 -15.90 9.56 -48.44
CA LEU A 3 -17.16 8.91 -48.07
C LEU A 3 -17.83 8.44 -49.36
N VAL A 4 -17.79 7.14 -49.61
CA VAL A 4 -18.31 6.54 -50.85
C VAL A 4 -19.69 5.96 -50.56
N ALA A 5 -20.71 6.44 -51.28
CA ALA A 5 -22.02 5.81 -51.29
C ALA A 5 -21.97 4.55 -52.18
N SER A 6 -22.58 3.45 -51.73
CA SER A 6 -22.64 2.20 -52.49
C SER A 6 -23.78 2.15 -53.50
N VAL A 7 -24.71 3.10 -53.43
CA VAL A 7 -25.91 3.16 -54.27
C VAL A 7 -26.15 4.61 -54.70
N ASP A 8 -26.66 4.79 -55.90
CA ASP A 8 -27.05 6.09 -56.44
C ASP A 8 -28.39 6.56 -55.86
N GLY A 9 -28.50 7.87 -55.63
CA GLY A 9 -29.72 8.48 -55.12
C GLY A 9 -29.51 9.94 -54.72
N THR A 10 -30.60 10.58 -54.30
CA THR A 10 -30.58 11.96 -53.82
C THR A 10 -30.26 12.01 -52.33
N VAL A 11 -29.17 12.70 -51.96
CA VAL A 11 -28.72 12.81 -50.56
C VAL A 11 -29.38 14.01 -49.88
N GLN A 12 -29.99 13.76 -48.72
CA GLN A 12 -30.43 14.79 -47.77
C GLN A 12 -29.49 14.81 -46.57
N PHE A 13 -28.69 15.86 -46.43
CA PHE A 13 -27.75 15.99 -45.32
C PHE A 13 -28.47 16.36 -44.03
N ILE A 14 -28.19 15.61 -42.96
CA ILE A 14 -28.74 15.87 -41.62
C ILE A 14 -27.68 16.53 -40.74
N LYS A 15 -26.42 16.07 -40.84
CA LYS A 15 -25.33 16.64 -40.05
C LYS A 15 -24.76 17.90 -40.69
N GLN A 16 -24.62 18.95 -39.90
CA GLN A 16 -23.97 20.20 -40.31
C GLN A 16 -22.44 20.02 -40.44
N PRO A 17 -21.79 20.81 -41.31
CA PRO A 17 -20.33 20.80 -41.43
C PRO A 17 -19.67 21.29 -40.13
N GLY A 18 -18.51 20.71 -39.78
CA GLY A 18 -17.75 21.07 -38.57
C GLY A 18 -18.12 20.28 -37.31
N VAL A 19 -19.12 19.39 -37.37
CA VAL A 19 -19.53 18.53 -36.26
C VAL A 19 -18.58 17.32 -36.10
N SER A 20 -18.26 16.95 -34.86
CA SER A 20 -17.48 15.74 -34.57
C SER A 20 -18.26 14.47 -34.94
N LEU A 21 -17.57 13.53 -35.60
CA LEU A 21 -18.17 12.27 -36.08
C LEU A 21 -17.68 11.09 -35.24
N LYS A 22 -18.58 10.14 -34.99
CA LYS A 22 -18.29 8.84 -34.36
C LYS A 22 -18.47 7.71 -35.37
N PRO A 23 -17.77 6.57 -35.22
CA PRO A 23 -18.01 5.39 -36.03
C PRO A 23 -19.47 4.93 -35.94
N GLY A 24 -20.13 4.76 -37.09
CA GLY A 24 -21.55 4.39 -37.17
C GLY A 24 -22.52 5.57 -37.21
N ASP A 25 -22.03 6.82 -37.19
CA ASP A 25 -22.89 8.00 -37.32
C ASP A 25 -23.54 8.11 -38.71
N VAL A 26 -24.80 8.52 -38.72
CA VAL A 26 -25.56 8.82 -39.94
C VAL A 26 -25.30 10.27 -40.37
N PHE A 27 -24.82 10.47 -41.60
CA PHE A 27 -24.56 11.79 -42.18
C PHE A 27 -25.81 12.44 -42.78
N GLY A 28 -26.69 11.60 -43.35
CA GLY A 28 -27.85 12.01 -44.11
C GLY A 28 -28.67 10.80 -44.52
N ILE A 29 -29.85 11.07 -45.06
CA ILE A 29 -30.73 10.06 -45.64
C ILE A 29 -30.52 10.09 -47.16
N LEU A 30 -30.29 8.92 -47.75
CA LEU A 30 -30.23 8.76 -49.19
C LEU A 30 -31.59 8.26 -49.69
N SER A 31 -32.28 9.08 -50.49
CA SER A 31 -33.46 8.65 -51.23
C SER A 31 -32.98 7.93 -52.50
N LEU A 32 -33.18 6.62 -52.54
CA LEU A 32 -32.74 5.77 -53.65
C LEU A 32 -33.58 6.03 -54.91
N ASP A 33 -32.93 6.01 -56.07
CA ASP A 33 -33.63 6.16 -57.37
C ASP A 33 -34.46 4.90 -57.71
N ASP A 34 -34.04 3.73 -57.23
CA ASP A 34 -34.71 2.44 -57.44
C ASP A 34 -34.88 1.71 -56.08
N PRO A 35 -36.05 1.85 -55.41
CA PRO A 35 -36.29 1.26 -54.09
C PRO A 35 -36.41 -0.28 -54.11
N ASP A 36 -36.72 -0.88 -55.27
CA ASP A 36 -36.88 -2.34 -55.39
C ASP A 36 -35.55 -3.10 -55.25
N ARG A 37 -34.42 -2.39 -55.35
CA ARG A 37 -33.08 -2.97 -55.12
C ARG A 37 -32.78 -3.26 -53.66
N VAL A 38 -33.58 -2.77 -52.70
CA VAL A 38 -33.32 -2.92 -51.26
C VAL A 38 -34.50 -3.57 -50.55
N ASN A 39 -34.30 -4.78 -50.02
CA ASN A 39 -35.30 -5.49 -49.23
C ASN A 39 -35.21 -5.10 -47.74
N HIS A 40 -36.33 -4.72 -47.13
CA HIS A 40 -36.41 -4.51 -45.67
C HIS A 40 -36.34 -5.85 -44.93
N ALA A 41 -35.25 -6.09 -44.19
CA ALA A 41 -35.14 -7.24 -43.32
C ALA A 41 -36.05 -7.07 -42.10
N LYS A 42 -36.98 -8.01 -41.88
CA LYS A 42 -37.76 -8.08 -40.62
C LYS A 42 -36.90 -8.75 -39.55
N PRO A 43 -36.76 -8.16 -38.34
CA PRO A 43 -36.04 -8.82 -37.25
C PRO A 43 -36.77 -10.10 -36.82
N LEU A 44 -36.03 -11.12 -36.42
CA LEU A 44 -36.60 -12.34 -35.87
C LEU A 44 -37.15 -12.06 -34.46
N GLU A 45 -38.47 -12.13 -34.29
CA GLU A 45 -39.15 -11.85 -33.00
C GLU A 45 -39.16 -13.04 -32.02
N GLY A 46 -38.84 -14.24 -32.49
CA GLY A 46 -38.87 -15.48 -31.69
C GLY A 46 -37.55 -15.78 -30.97
N GLN A 47 -37.63 -16.40 -29.78
CA GLN A 47 -36.47 -17.02 -29.12
C GLN A 47 -36.18 -18.40 -29.70
N LEU A 48 -34.92 -18.81 -29.66
CA LEU A 48 -34.53 -20.18 -30.02
C LEU A 48 -35.10 -21.18 -28.99
N PRO A 49 -35.60 -22.36 -29.42
CA PRO A 49 -36.00 -23.43 -28.50
C PRO A 49 -34.84 -23.84 -27.58
N LYS A 50 -35.15 -24.25 -26.34
CA LYS A 50 -34.13 -24.75 -25.40
C LYS A 50 -33.59 -26.11 -25.87
N MET A 51 -32.44 -26.12 -26.53
CA MET A 51 -31.82 -27.32 -27.10
C MET A 51 -31.01 -28.17 -26.09
N GLY A 52 -30.83 -27.70 -24.85
CA GLY A 52 -30.04 -28.41 -23.83
C GLY A 52 -28.51 -28.31 -24.07
N LEU A 53 -27.74 -29.15 -23.39
CA LEU A 53 -26.28 -29.22 -23.60
C LEU A 53 -25.96 -29.89 -24.95
N PRO A 54 -24.93 -29.41 -25.67
CA PRO A 54 -24.57 -29.94 -26.99
C PRO A 54 -23.93 -31.33 -26.94
N SER A 55 -23.46 -31.76 -25.76
CA SER A 55 -22.87 -33.08 -25.51
C SER A 55 -23.63 -33.81 -24.40
N VAL A 56 -23.69 -35.13 -24.52
CA VAL A 56 -24.23 -36.00 -23.47
C VAL A 56 -23.19 -36.10 -22.35
N VAL A 57 -23.41 -35.36 -21.25
CA VAL A 57 -22.64 -35.53 -20.01
C VAL A 57 -23.17 -36.78 -19.33
N GLY A 58 -22.35 -37.83 -19.18
CA GLY A 58 -22.82 -39.05 -18.55
C GLY A 58 -23.05 -38.89 -17.06
N SER A 59 -23.99 -39.66 -16.53
CA SER A 59 -24.46 -39.57 -15.14
C SER A 59 -23.56 -40.29 -14.13
N GLU A 60 -22.45 -40.88 -14.57
CA GLU A 60 -21.53 -41.58 -13.68
C GLU A 60 -20.69 -40.60 -12.87
N SER A 61 -20.43 -40.96 -11.60
CA SER A 61 -19.71 -40.12 -10.63
C SER A 61 -18.31 -39.69 -11.06
N GLN A 62 -17.70 -40.40 -12.02
CA GLN A 62 -16.39 -40.06 -12.59
C GLN A 62 -16.44 -39.06 -13.75
N GLN A 63 -17.57 -38.93 -14.46
CA GLN A 63 -17.69 -38.10 -15.67
C GLN A 63 -18.17 -36.68 -15.34
N GLN A 64 -19.03 -36.55 -14.33
CA GLN A 64 -19.54 -35.26 -13.83
C GLN A 64 -18.45 -34.29 -13.31
N PRO A 65 -17.45 -34.72 -12.50
CA PRO A 65 -16.44 -33.80 -11.97
C PRO A 65 -15.47 -33.36 -13.06
N ASN A 66 -15.14 -34.21 -14.03
CA ASN A 66 -14.26 -33.84 -15.16
C ASN A 66 -14.87 -32.71 -16.00
N PHE A 67 -16.17 -32.80 -16.30
CA PHE A 67 -16.88 -31.72 -17.00
C PHE A 67 -16.89 -30.41 -16.21
N GLY A 68 -17.13 -30.48 -14.89
CA GLY A 68 -17.06 -29.32 -14.02
C GLY A 68 -15.65 -28.71 -13.94
N ILE A 69 -14.61 -29.53 -13.76
CA ILE A 69 -13.20 -29.12 -13.75
C ILE A 69 -12.81 -28.49 -15.10
N ASP A 70 -13.26 -29.02 -16.23
CA ASP A 70 -13.03 -28.44 -17.55
C ASP A 70 -13.68 -27.05 -17.69
N ILE A 71 -14.90 -26.88 -17.18
CA ILE A 71 -15.54 -25.56 -17.10
C ILE A 71 -14.70 -24.59 -16.26
N LEU A 72 -14.24 -25.01 -15.08
CA LEU A 72 -13.41 -24.19 -14.20
C LEU A 72 -12.06 -23.83 -14.84
N ASN A 73 -11.43 -24.77 -15.55
CA ASN A 73 -10.21 -24.55 -16.30
C ASN A 73 -10.44 -23.57 -17.47
N ASN A 74 -11.54 -23.71 -18.21
CA ASN A 74 -11.90 -22.78 -19.27
C ASN A 74 -12.11 -21.35 -18.73
N ILE A 75 -12.71 -21.21 -17.55
CA ILE A 75 -12.84 -19.89 -16.89
C ILE A 75 -11.46 -19.31 -16.56
N LEU A 76 -10.54 -20.13 -16.04
CA LEU A 76 -9.16 -19.72 -15.76
C LEU A 76 -8.37 -19.39 -17.04
N ASP A 77 -8.69 -20.01 -18.17
CA ASP A 77 -8.10 -19.73 -19.47
C ASP A 77 -8.70 -18.48 -20.15
N GLY A 78 -9.83 -17.95 -19.62
CA GLY A 78 -10.43 -16.67 -20.01
C GLY A 78 -11.77 -16.76 -20.77
N TYR A 79 -12.34 -17.96 -20.92
CA TYR A 79 -13.65 -18.14 -21.54
C TYR A 79 -14.79 -17.61 -20.64
N ASP A 80 -15.83 -17.02 -21.26
CA ASP A 80 -16.93 -16.40 -20.52
C ASP A 80 -18.00 -17.42 -20.13
N THR A 81 -17.97 -17.83 -18.85
CA THR A 81 -18.92 -18.80 -18.28
C THR A 81 -19.52 -18.31 -16.95
N GLN A 82 -19.74 -17.00 -16.82
CA GLN A 82 -20.13 -16.36 -15.54
C GLN A 82 -21.38 -16.94 -14.88
N ALA A 83 -22.37 -17.39 -15.66
CA ALA A 83 -23.63 -17.92 -15.12
C ALA A 83 -23.51 -19.31 -14.47
N ILE A 84 -22.43 -20.05 -14.74
CA ILE A 84 -22.30 -21.48 -14.39
C ILE A 84 -21.25 -21.69 -13.27
N ILE A 85 -20.51 -20.65 -12.85
CA ILE A 85 -19.39 -20.76 -11.91
C ILE A 85 -19.83 -21.42 -10.58
N ALA A 86 -20.87 -20.87 -9.94
CA ALA A 86 -21.31 -21.34 -8.64
C ALA A 86 -21.93 -22.75 -8.70
N SER A 87 -22.67 -23.07 -9.76
CA SER A 87 -23.23 -24.41 -9.94
C SER A 87 -22.14 -25.43 -10.26
N ALA A 88 -21.21 -25.13 -11.17
CA ALA A 88 -20.12 -26.04 -11.52
C ALA A 88 -19.19 -26.31 -10.33
N LEU A 89 -18.84 -25.28 -9.56
CA LEU A 89 -18.00 -25.45 -8.38
C LEU A 89 -18.70 -26.32 -7.33
N LYS A 90 -19.99 -26.06 -7.06
CA LYS A 90 -20.78 -26.87 -6.14
C LYS A 90 -20.88 -28.33 -6.60
N ASP A 91 -21.17 -28.56 -7.88
CA ASP A 91 -21.30 -29.89 -8.46
C ASP A 91 -19.98 -30.68 -8.35
N VAL A 92 -18.83 -30.03 -8.61
CA VAL A 92 -17.50 -30.64 -8.46
C VAL A 92 -17.25 -31.06 -7.00
N VAL A 93 -17.59 -30.20 -6.04
CA VAL A 93 -17.35 -30.44 -4.62
C VAL A 93 -18.27 -31.52 -4.06
N ASP A 94 -19.55 -31.49 -4.40
CA ASP A 94 -20.53 -32.51 -4.00
C ASP A 94 -20.10 -33.90 -4.50
N VAL A 95 -19.51 -33.97 -5.70
CA VAL A 95 -18.98 -35.22 -6.26
C VAL A 95 -17.66 -35.65 -5.59
N MET A 96 -16.72 -34.72 -5.32
CA MET A 96 -15.44 -35.04 -4.68
C MET A 96 -15.59 -35.51 -3.23
N ARG A 97 -16.58 -34.99 -2.51
CA ARG A 97 -16.91 -35.44 -1.14
C ARG A 97 -17.57 -36.82 -1.11
N ASN A 98 -17.97 -37.37 -2.25
CA ASN A 98 -18.58 -38.69 -2.33
C ASN A 98 -17.52 -39.79 -2.29
N ALA A 99 -17.51 -40.58 -1.21
CA ALA A 99 -16.62 -41.72 -1.05
C ALA A 99 -16.73 -42.78 -2.18
N LYS A 100 -17.81 -42.75 -2.99
CA LYS A 100 -17.99 -43.63 -4.16
C LYS A 100 -17.13 -43.24 -5.37
N LEU A 101 -16.57 -42.03 -5.41
CA LEU A 101 -15.77 -41.52 -6.53
C LEU A 101 -14.56 -42.43 -6.83
N PHE A 102 -13.77 -42.76 -5.80
CA PHE A 102 -12.61 -43.65 -5.93
C PHE A 102 -12.97 -44.99 -6.59
N PHE A 103 -14.08 -45.60 -6.16
CA PHE A 103 -14.52 -46.90 -6.69
C PHE A 103 -14.97 -46.80 -8.14
N SER A 104 -15.59 -45.68 -8.54
CA SER A 104 -15.99 -45.40 -9.91
C SER A 104 -14.77 -45.23 -10.81
N GLU A 105 -13.82 -44.38 -10.42
CA GLU A 105 -12.58 -44.13 -11.18
C GLU A 105 -11.73 -45.39 -11.30
N ALA A 106 -11.51 -46.10 -10.20
CA ALA A 106 -10.73 -47.34 -10.21
C ALA A 106 -11.39 -48.43 -11.07
N SER A 107 -12.72 -48.53 -11.07
CA SER A 107 -13.44 -49.52 -11.90
C SER A 107 -13.36 -49.20 -13.40
N ALA A 108 -13.44 -47.92 -13.78
CA ALA A 108 -13.31 -47.51 -15.17
C ALA A 108 -11.89 -47.65 -15.70
N VAL A 109 -10.90 -47.24 -14.91
CA VAL A 109 -9.48 -47.44 -15.26
C VAL A 109 -9.19 -48.94 -15.39
N LEU A 110 -9.65 -49.78 -14.46
CA LEU A 110 -9.49 -51.24 -14.59
C LEU A 110 -10.19 -51.83 -15.82
N SER A 111 -11.32 -51.26 -16.24
CA SER A 111 -12.02 -51.69 -17.46
C SER A 111 -11.21 -51.36 -18.72
N VAL A 112 -10.49 -50.23 -18.73
CA VAL A 112 -9.56 -49.85 -19.82
C VAL A 112 -8.27 -50.67 -19.80
N LEU A 113 -7.82 -51.07 -18.60
CA LEU A 113 -6.61 -51.88 -18.40
C LEU A 113 -6.83 -53.38 -18.63
N SER A 114 -8.09 -53.83 -18.75
CA SER A 114 -8.41 -55.23 -18.96
C SER A 114 -7.76 -55.76 -20.23
N GLY A 115 -7.01 -56.86 -20.11
CA GLY A 115 -6.19 -57.43 -21.19
C GLY A 115 -4.83 -56.77 -21.45
N ARG A 116 -4.51 -55.64 -20.79
CA ARG A 116 -3.17 -55.00 -20.82
C ARG A 116 -2.32 -55.33 -19.60
N ILE A 117 -2.95 -55.83 -18.54
CA ILE A 117 -2.28 -56.34 -17.32
C ILE A 117 -2.49 -57.86 -17.19
N PRO A 118 -1.60 -58.59 -16.49
CA PRO A 118 -1.77 -60.02 -16.30
C PRO A 118 -3.07 -60.34 -15.53
N GLY A 119 -3.89 -61.27 -16.05
CA GLY A 119 -5.22 -61.57 -15.50
C GLY A 119 -5.22 -61.92 -13.99
N LYS A 120 -4.19 -62.63 -13.50
CA LYS A 120 -4.04 -62.93 -12.07
C LYS A 120 -3.90 -61.68 -11.18
N LEU A 121 -3.27 -60.63 -11.70
CA LEU A 121 -3.13 -59.35 -11.00
C LEU A 121 -4.44 -58.57 -11.06
N GLU A 122 -5.08 -58.54 -12.23
CA GLU A 122 -6.39 -57.90 -12.44
C GLU A 122 -7.47 -58.47 -11.51
N ASP A 123 -7.57 -59.80 -11.42
CA ASP A 123 -8.54 -60.49 -10.55
C ASP A 123 -8.32 -60.14 -9.07
N SER A 124 -7.05 -60.07 -8.64
CA SER A 124 -6.69 -59.70 -7.26
C SER A 124 -7.02 -58.24 -6.94
N LEU A 125 -6.80 -57.33 -7.89
CA LEU A 125 -7.15 -55.92 -7.78
C LEU A 125 -8.68 -55.73 -7.71
N ARG A 126 -9.42 -56.34 -8.63
CA ARG A 126 -10.89 -56.27 -8.69
C ARG A 126 -11.52 -56.86 -7.43
N ALA A 127 -11.03 -57.99 -6.94
CA ALA A 127 -11.49 -58.60 -5.69
C ALA A 127 -11.23 -57.70 -4.48
N THR A 128 -10.08 -57.01 -4.41
CA THR A 128 -9.77 -56.09 -3.31
C THR A 128 -10.72 -54.89 -3.28
N ILE A 129 -11.06 -54.34 -4.46
CA ILE A 129 -11.97 -53.19 -4.60
C ILE A 129 -13.41 -53.58 -4.25
N GLU A 130 -13.94 -54.68 -4.80
CA GLU A 130 -15.32 -55.13 -4.55
C GLU A 130 -15.53 -55.56 -3.09
N ASN A 131 -14.54 -56.20 -2.46
CA ASN A 131 -14.61 -56.57 -1.04
C ASN A 131 -14.69 -55.36 -0.09
N VAL A 132 -14.10 -54.22 -0.48
CA VAL A 132 -14.13 -52.99 0.32
C VAL A 132 -15.42 -52.22 0.03
N LYS A 133 -15.86 -52.19 -1.23
CA LYS A 133 -17.13 -51.59 -1.67
C LYS A 133 -18.36 -52.24 -1.02
N ALA A 134 -18.32 -53.54 -0.75
CA ALA A 134 -19.40 -54.28 -0.10
C ALA A 134 -19.54 -54.02 1.42
N LYS A 135 -18.56 -53.38 2.08
CA LYS A 135 -18.64 -53.04 3.51
C LYS A 135 -19.39 -51.71 3.70
N THR A 136 -20.39 -51.71 4.58
CA THR A 136 -21.39 -50.64 4.74
C THR A 136 -20.87 -49.28 5.26
N ASN A 137 -19.60 -49.20 5.71
CA ASN A 137 -18.97 -47.95 6.17
C ASN A 137 -17.79 -47.57 5.25
N PRO A 138 -18.02 -46.77 4.19
CA PRO A 138 -17.03 -46.47 3.15
C PRO A 138 -16.12 -45.30 3.56
N ILE A 139 -15.38 -45.45 4.66
CA ILE A 139 -14.39 -44.44 5.09
C ILE A 139 -12.97 -44.86 4.72
N GLU A 140 -12.71 -46.16 4.52
CA GLU A 140 -11.36 -46.68 4.30
C GLU A 140 -11.12 -47.04 2.83
N ILE A 141 -10.44 -46.15 2.11
CA ILE A 141 -9.99 -46.38 0.72
C ILE A 141 -8.80 -47.36 0.73
N PRO A 142 -8.81 -48.46 -0.04
CA PRO A 142 -7.76 -49.48 -0.01
C PRO A 142 -6.50 -49.08 -0.81
N ALA A 143 -6.13 -47.81 -0.81
CA ALA A 143 -5.04 -47.26 -1.62
C ALA A 143 -3.67 -47.91 -1.31
N THR A 144 -3.31 -47.99 -0.02
CA THR A 144 -2.04 -48.60 0.41
C THR A 144 -1.99 -50.10 0.14
N ARG A 145 -3.13 -50.79 0.17
CA ARG A 145 -3.23 -52.22 -0.12
C ARG A 145 -3.09 -52.50 -1.61
N ILE A 146 -3.72 -51.70 -2.46
CA ILE A 146 -3.60 -51.80 -3.92
C ILE A 146 -2.16 -51.52 -4.36
N ARG A 147 -1.54 -50.45 -3.83
CA ARG A 147 -0.14 -50.12 -4.11
C ARG A 147 0.82 -51.24 -3.72
N LYS A 148 0.67 -51.81 -2.51
CA LYS A 148 1.48 -52.96 -2.07
C LYS A 148 1.29 -54.19 -2.94
N LEU A 149 0.07 -54.49 -3.39
CA LEU A 149 -0.20 -55.62 -4.29
C LEU A 149 0.51 -55.45 -5.63
N LEU A 150 0.49 -54.24 -6.17
CA LEU A 150 1.15 -53.91 -7.44
C LEU A 150 2.68 -53.99 -7.33
N GLU A 151 3.25 -53.38 -6.28
CA GLU A 151 4.69 -53.40 -6.01
C GLU A 151 5.20 -54.83 -5.75
N THR A 152 4.47 -55.61 -4.95
CA THR A 152 4.81 -57.03 -4.66
C THR A 152 4.77 -57.89 -5.92
N TYR A 153 3.83 -57.62 -6.84
CA TYR A 153 3.74 -58.35 -8.11
C TYR A 153 4.92 -58.01 -9.03
N ILE A 154 5.28 -56.73 -9.13
CA ILE A 154 6.43 -56.24 -9.91
C ILE A 154 7.74 -56.83 -9.38
N GLU A 155 7.90 -56.92 -8.06
CA GLU A 155 9.11 -57.45 -7.45
C GLU A 155 9.27 -58.96 -7.65
N ARG A 156 8.17 -59.72 -7.54
CA ARG A 156 8.21 -61.20 -7.56
C ARG A 156 8.14 -61.82 -8.95
N ASN A 157 7.38 -61.21 -9.86
CA ASN A 157 7.05 -61.84 -11.15
C ASN A 157 7.77 -61.22 -12.34
N ILE A 158 8.43 -60.05 -12.17
CA ILE A 158 9.04 -59.30 -13.26
C ILE A 158 10.54 -59.13 -13.01
N ARG A 159 11.33 -59.47 -14.03
CA ARG A 159 12.79 -59.34 -14.02
C ARG A 159 13.18 -57.87 -13.91
N ALA A 160 14.25 -57.57 -13.18
CA ALA A 160 14.67 -56.20 -12.87
C ALA A 160 14.81 -55.29 -14.09
N GLN A 161 15.22 -55.83 -15.25
CA GLN A 161 15.39 -55.08 -16.51
C GLN A 161 14.06 -54.66 -17.17
N ASP A 162 12.97 -55.41 -16.94
CA ASP A 162 11.65 -55.18 -17.57
C ASP A 162 10.68 -54.41 -16.66
N ARG A 163 11.10 -54.13 -15.42
CA ARG A 163 10.26 -53.45 -14.41
C ARG A 163 9.89 -52.03 -14.79
N THR A 164 10.73 -51.32 -15.54
CA THR A 164 10.44 -49.96 -16.02
C THR A 164 9.34 -49.99 -17.07
N MET A 165 9.45 -50.85 -18.08
CA MET A 165 8.42 -51.01 -19.12
C MET A 165 7.08 -51.49 -18.59
N PHE A 166 7.07 -52.35 -17.56
CA PHE A 166 5.82 -52.80 -16.94
C PHE A 166 5.16 -51.75 -16.02
N ARG A 167 5.86 -50.69 -15.64
CA ARG A 167 5.25 -49.61 -14.83
C ARG A 167 4.31 -48.71 -15.65
N ASP A 168 4.43 -48.71 -16.97
CA ASP A 168 3.62 -47.85 -17.85
C ASP A 168 2.15 -48.29 -17.93
N PRO A 169 1.80 -49.58 -18.15
CA PRO A 169 0.40 -50.00 -18.20
C PRO A 169 -0.41 -49.74 -16.92
N PRO A 170 0.06 -50.03 -15.69
CA PRO A 170 -0.69 -49.75 -14.48
C PRO A 170 -0.63 -48.28 -14.00
N ALA A 171 0.14 -47.40 -14.66
CA ALA A 171 0.34 -46.02 -14.21
C ALA A 171 -0.96 -45.23 -13.95
N PRO A 172 -2.02 -45.31 -14.79
CA PRO A 172 -3.28 -44.60 -14.52
C PRO A 172 -3.98 -45.08 -13.23
N LEU A 173 -3.85 -46.36 -12.89
CA LEU A 173 -4.42 -46.91 -11.65
C LEU A 173 -3.59 -46.47 -10.42
N VAL A 174 -2.27 -46.39 -10.59
CA VAL A 174 -1.35 -45.90 -9.56
C VAL A 174 -1.61 -44.43 -9.23
N ASP A 175 -1.88 -43.61 -10.26
CA ASP A 175 -2.25 -42.20 -10.10
C ASP A 175 -3.55 -42.01 -9.29
N VAL A 176 -4.62 -42.74 -9.63
CA VAL A 176 -5.88 -42.73 -8.86
C VAL A 176 -5.63 -43.17 -7.41
N VAL A 177 -4.81 -44.20 -7.20
CA VAL A 177 -4.48 -44.70 -5.85
C VAL A 177 -3.69 -43.67 -5.04
N ASP A 178 -2.79 -42.90 -5.67
CA ASP A 178 -2.01 -41.87 -4.98
C ASP A 178 -2.83 -40.64 -4.63
N ARG A 179 -3.70 -40.18 -5.54
CA ARG A 179 -4.63 -39.06 -5.27
C ARG A 179 -5.51 -39.31 -4.04
N HIS A 180 -5.86 -40.57 -3.79
CA HIS A 180 -6.73 -40.97 -2.67
C HIS A 180 -5.99 -41.57 -1.46
N LYS A 181 -4.65 -41.49 -1.41
CA LYS A 181 -3.81 -42.19 -0.41
C LYS A 181 -3.89 -41.61 1.00
N SER A 182 -4.11 -40.31 1.14
CA SER A 182 -3.89 -39.58 2.40
C SER A 182 -5.18 -39.35 3.21
N CYS A 183 -6.35 -39.31 2.57
CA CYS A 183 -7.69 -39.15 3.18
C CYS A 183 -8.77 -39.16 2.07
N PRO A 184 -10.04 -39.56 2.32
CA PRO A 184 -11.15 -39.31 1.38
C PRO A 184 -11.35 -37.83 0.99
N GLN A 185 -10.88 -36.87 1.80
CA GLN A 185 -10.94 -35.43 1.51
C GLN A 185 -9.72 -34.89 0.75
N PHE A 186 -8.64 -35.66 0.61
CA PHE A 186 -7.39 -35.18 0.00
C PHE A 186 -7.49 -34.80 -1.50
N PRO A 187 -8.26 -35.53 -2.35
CA PRO A 187 -8.42 -35.15 -3.77
C PRO A 187 -9.12 -33.79 -3.97
N GLU A 188 -10.01 -33.42 -3.05
CA GLU A 188 -10.68 -32.11 -3.03
C GLU A 188 -9.64 -30.99 -2.84
N TRP A 189 -8.72 -31.16 -1.88
CA TRP A 189 -7.65 -30.19 -1.60
C TRP A 189 -6.60 -30.09 -2.70
N ASP A 190 -6.25 -31.19 -3.36
CA ASP A 190 -5.31 -31.15 -4.51
C ASP A 190 -5.89 -30.36 -5.68
N VAL A 191 -7.18 -30.55 -6.00
CA VAL A 191 -7.84 -29.76 -7.06
C VAL A 191 -7.99 -28.29 -6.64
N PHE A 192 -8.36 -28.03 -5.38
CA PHE A 192 -8.42 -26.68 -4.84
C PHE A 192 -7.06 -25.99 -4.76
N ALA A 193 -5.94 -26.72 -4.66
CA ALA A 193 -4.60 -26.14 -4.71
C ALA A 193 -4.17 -25.86 -6.17
N ASN A 194 -4.53 -26.74 -7.10
CA ASN A 194 -4.17 -26.60 -8.52
C ASN A 194 -4.86 -25.42 -9.21
N LEU A 195 -6.12 -25.11 -8.87
CA LEU A 195 -6.87 -24.01 -9.50
C LEU A 195 -6.24 -22.62 -9.22
N PRO A 196 -5.96 -22.22 -7.96
CA PRO A 196 -5.23 -20.99 -7.64
C PRO A 196 -3.80 -20.98 -8.18
N SER A 197 -3.08 -22.12 -8.14
CA SER A 197 -1.69 -22.19 -8.66
C SER A 197 -1.60 -21.89 -10.16
N ARG A 198 -2.59 -22.32 -10.96
CA ARG A 198 -2.69 -21.94 -12.38
C ARG A 198 -3.00 -20.45 -12.56
N CYS A 199 -3.87 -19.91 -11.72
CA CYS A 199 -4.17 -18.48 -11.70
C CYS A 199 -2.90 -17.69 -11.39
N GLU A 200 -2.17 -18.05 -10.33
CA GLU A 200 -0.90 -17.46 -9.93
C GLU A 200 0.14 -17.55 -11.05
N SER A 201 0.34 -18.73 -11.65
CA SER A 201 1.30 -18.93 -12.74
C SER A 201 1.03 -18.00 -13.94
N THR A 202 -0.24 -17.70 -14.19
CA THR A 202 -0.66 -16.77 -15.25
C THR A 202 -0.48 -15.32 -14.81
N GLU A 203 -0.97 -14.95 -13.62
CA GLU A 203 -0.95 -13.57 -13.10
C GLU A 203 0.47 -13.09 -12.74
N LYS A 204 1.36 -14.00 -12.32
CA LYS A 204 2.77 -13.70 -12.02
C LYS A 204 3.52 -13.12 -13.22
N LEU A 205 3.17 -13.53 -14.44
CA LEU A 205 3.74 -12.95 -15.67
C LEU A 205 3.35 -11.47 -15.84
N PHE A 206 2.28 -11.01 -15.19
CA PHE A 206 1.77 -9.64 -15.21
C PHE A 206 1.98 -8.89 -13.88
N GLY A 207 2.56 -9.52 -12.85
CA GLY A 207 2.66 -8.99 -11.49
C GLY A 207 3.55 -7.76 -11.31
N GLY A 208 4.37 -7.40 -12.30
CA GLY A 208 5.27 -6.24 -12.24
C GLY A 208 4.68 -4.92 -12.75
N SER A 209 3.55 -4.93 -13.46
CA SER A 209 2.89 -3.70 -13.93
C SER A 209 1.40 -3.92 -14.13
N ILE A 210 0.58 -3.11 -13.44
CA ILE A 210 -0.89 -3.08 -13.54
C ILE A 210 -1.35 -2.91 -15.00
N GLU A 211 -0.49 -2.34 -15.83
CA GLU A 211 -0.76 -1.87 -17.19
C GLU A 211 -0.92 -2.98 -18.24
N ALA A 212 -0.46 -4.21 -17.95
CA ALA A 212 -0.50 -5.34 -18.89
C ALA A 212 -1.62 -6.36 -18.61
N ARG A 213 -2.48 -6.14 -17.59
CA ARG A 213 -3.52 -7.10 -17.23
C ARG A 213 -4.60 -7.18 -18.33
N PRO A 214 -4.92 -8.37 -18.86
CA PRO A 214 -6.01 -8.53 -19.80
C PRO A 214 -7.38 -8.27 -19.12
N PRO A 215 -8.38 -7.71 -19.83
CA PRO A 215 -9.68 -7.35 -19.28
C PRO A 215 -10.50 -8.54 -18.72
N GLN A 216 -10.11 -9.77 -19.00
CA GLN A 216 -10.79 -11.00 -18.57
C GLN A 216 -10.44 -11.44 -17.13
N GLY A 217 -9.52 -10.75 -16.42
CA GLY A 217 -9.15 -11.09 -15.04
C GLY A 217 -10.29 -11.02 -14.02
N ALA A 218 -11.36 -10.26 -14.31
CA ALA A 218 -12.51 -10.13 -13.42
C ALA A 218 -13.25 -11.46 -13.17
N ASN A 219 -13.29 -12.36 -14.16
CA ASN A 219 -13.95 -13.66 -14.02
C ASN A 219 -13.09 -14.64 -13.21
N LYS A 220 -11.76 -14.60 -13.39
CA LYS A 220 -10.81 -15.39 -12.60
C LYS A 220 -10.88 -15.04 -11.12
N ASN A 221 -10.93 -13.74 -10.81
CA ASN A 221 -11.05 -13.25 -9.43
C ASN A 221 -12.35 -13.72 -8.76
N LYS A 222 -13.48 -13.71 -9.48
CA LYS A 222 -14.75 -14.23 -8.94
C LYS A 222 -14.66 -15.71 -8.57
N LEU A 223 -14.06 -16.54 -9.42
CA LEU A 223 -13.88 -17.97 -9.15
C LEU A 223 -12.99 -18.20 -7.90
N VAL A 224 -11.88 -17.47 -7.79
CA VAL A 224 -10.98 -17.55 -6.63
C VAL A 224 -11.70 -17.11 -5.34
N LEU A 225 -12.50 -16.04 -5.40
CA LEU A 225 -13.29 -15.59 -4.24
C LEU A 225 -14.33 -16.63 -3.81
N TYR A 226 -15.03 -17.27 -4.75
CA TYR A 226 -15.97 -18.36 -4.42
C TYR A 226 -15.26 -19.57 -3.79
N LEU A 227 -14.05 -19.91 -4.27
CA LEU A 227 -13.24 -20.96 -3.67
C LEU A 227 -12.84 -20.61 -2.23
N LEU A 228 -12.41 -19.38 -1.97
CA LEU A 228 -12.02 -18.92 -0.64
C LEU A 228 -13.21 -18.91 0.33
N ASP A 229 -14.36 -18.38 -0.07
CA ASP A 229 -15.61 -18.39 0.72
C ASP A 229 -16.05 -19.82 1.10
N MET A 230 -15.89 -20.77 0.16
CA MET A 230 -16.16 -22.18 0.43
C MET A 230 -15.18 -22.81 1.44
N ILE A 231 -13.90 -22.44 1.37
CA ILE A 231 -12.89 -22.93 2.33
C ILE A 231 -13.16 -22.36 3.73
N GLU A 232 -13.48 -21.06 3.83
CA GLU A 232 -13.82 -20.40 5.10
C GLU A 232 -15.06 -21.03 5.74
N THR A 233 -16.12 -21.27 4.98
CA THR A 233 -17.36 -21.89 5.46
C THR A 233 -17.20 -23.37 5.82
N SER A 234 -16.20 -24.07 5.27
CA SER A 234 -15.94 -25.48 5.56
C SER A 234 -15.32 -25.75 6.93
N GLY A 235 -14.85 -24.71 7.65
CA GLY A 235 -14.57 -24.73 9.08
C GLY A 235 -13.68 -25.87 9.59
N SER A 236 -12.85 -26.46 8.73
CA SER A 236 -12.05 -27.64 9.07
C SER A 236 -10.85 -27.24 9.92
N SER A 237 -11.10 -27.08 11.21
CA SER A 237 -10.08 -26.87 12.23
C SER A 237 -9.11 -28.06 12.24
N PHE A 238 -7.88 -27.84 11.77
CA PHE A 238 -6.75 -28.72 12.07
C PHE A 238 -6.53 -28.74 13.60
N ASN A 239 -6.26 -29.94 14.12
CA ASN A 239 -5.90 -30.27 15.52
C ASN A 239 -7.04 -30.60 16.49
N SER A 240 -7.52 -31.84 16.37
CA SER A 240 -8.24 -32.53 17.45
C SER A 240 -7.39 -33.66 18.04
N PHE A 241 -6.47 -33.39 18.98
CA PHE A 241 -6.03 -34.46 19.90
C PHE A 241 -5.74 -33.96 21.33
N ASP A 242 -6.33 -34.72 22.25
CA ASP A 242 -6.09 -34.90 23.68
C ASP A 242 -6.65 -33.90 24.73
N SER A 243 -7.37 -34.48 25.70
CA SER A 243 -8.10 -33.80 26.77
C SER A 243 -7.27 -33.57 28.02
N LYS A 244 -6.20 -34.33 28.24
CA LYS A 244 -5.31 -34.18 29.42
C LYS A 244 -4.28 -33.07 29.27
N LEU A 245 -3.78 -32.82 28.05
CA LEU A 245 -2.89 -31.69 27.77
C LEU A 245 -3.62 -30.34 27.91
N ASN A 246 -4.92 -30.32 27.58
CA ASN A 246 -5.78 -29.14 27.74
C ASN A 246 -6.00 -28.77 29.22
N THR A 247 -6.15 -29.75 30.11
CA THR A 247 -6.26 -29.48 31.55
C THR A 247 -4.95 -28.93 32.11
N ALA A 248 -3.80 -29.47 31.67
CA ALA A 248 -2.49 -28.97 32.07
C ALA A 248 -2.18 -27.56 31.51
N LEU A 249 -2.65 -27.24 30.30
CA LEU A 249 -2.54 -25.90 29.70
C LEU A 249 -3.47 -24.88 30.36
N GLN A 250 -4.64 -25.29 30.86
CA GLN A 250 -5.52 -24.45 31.68
C GLN A 250 -4.90 -24.13 33.05
N GLU A 251 -4.19 -25.09 33.66
CA GLU A 251 -3.41 -24.84 34.89
C GLU A 251 -2.20 -23.91 34.64
N LEU A 252 -1.56 -23.99 33.47
CA LEU A 252 -0.46 -23.12 33.05
C LEU A 252 -0.90 -21.69 32.68
N ALA A 253 -2.05 -21.54 32.02
CA ALA A 253 -2.65 -20.23 31.75
C ALA A 253 -3.11 -19.55 33.05
N ALA A 254 -3.60 -20.32 34.01
CA ALA A 254 -3.81 -19.85 35.38
C ALA A 254 -2.49 -19.49 36.09
N LEU A 255 -1.35 -20.12 35.77
CA LEU A 255 -0.05 -19.80 36.37
C LEU A 255 0.55 -18.47 35.88
N GLN A 256 0.34 -18.08 34.62
CA GLN A 256 0.79 -16.78 34.10
C GLN A 256 0.03 -15.60 34.71
N SER A 257 -1.25 -15.80 35.07
CA SER A 257 -2.02 -14.84 35.87
C SER A 257 -1.76 -14.94 37.39
N ARG A 258 -1.26 -16.07 37.89
CA ARG A 258 -0.92 -16.34 39.31
C ARG A 258 0.51 -15.92 39.74
N ARG A 259 1.13 -14.90 39.13
CA ARG A 259 2.31 -14.28 39.79
C ARG A 259 1.96 -13.62 41.14
N VAL A 260 0.70 -13.66 41.56
CA VAL A 260 0.21 -13.31 42.90
C VAL A 260 -0.97 -14.27 43.30
N PHE A 261 -0.69 -15.23 44.20
CA PHE A 261 -1.61 -16.07 45.04
C PHE A 261 -2.30 -17.36 44.50
N SER A 262 -2.65 -18.27 45.45
CA SER A 262 -3.03 -19.69 45.27
C SER A 262 -4.38 -20.13 45.89
N GLY A 263 -5.14 -20.98 45.16
CA GLY A 263 -6.07 -22.09 45.57
C GLY A 263 -7.33 -21.80 46.42
N TYR A 264 -8.52 -22.42 46.30
CA TYR A 264 -9.17 -23.41 45.40
C TYR A 264 -10.72 -23.29 45.55
N LEU A 265 -11.45 -23.64 44.47
CA LEU A 265 -12.87 -24.10 44.35
C LEU A 265 -14.04 -23.17 44.78
N TYR A 266 -14.88 -22.82 43.80
CA TYR A 266 -16.06 -21.93 43.88
C TYR A 266 -15.82 -20.60 44.62
N ASN A 267 -14.71 -19.91 44.30
CA ASN A 267 -14.39 -18.65 44.97
C ASN A 267 -14.69 -17.46 44.06
N VAL A 268 -15.67 -16.66 44.48
CA VAL A 268 -15.63 -15.23 44.19
C VAL A 268 -14.52 -14.69 45.08
N ASP A 269 -13.33 -14.43 44.51
CA ASP A 269 -12.22 -13.87 45.27
C ASP A 269 -12.34 -12.34 45.26
N PRO A 270 -12.68 -11.68 46.39
CA PRO A 270 -12.63 -10.24 46.49
C PRO A 270 -11.17 -9.78 46.49
N MET A 271 -10.76 -9.12 45.41
CA MET A 271 -9.40 -8.65 45.23
C MET A 271 -9.29 -7.18 45.65
N ARG A 272 -8.37 -6.88 46.56
CA ARG A 272 -8.01 -5.50 46.93
C ARG A 272 -6.71 -5.13 46.24
N PHE A 273 -6.72 -4.01 45.52
CA PHE A 273 -5.49 -3.49 44.94
C PHE A 273 -5.43 -1.98 45.10
N THR A 274 -4.24 -1.50 45.44
CA THR A 274 -3.85 -0.10 45.34
C THR A 274 -3.01 0.04 44.07
N LEU A 275 -3.12 1.16 43.37
CA LEU A 275 -2.16 1.52 42.33
C LEU A 275 -0.81 1.72 43.03
N GLY A 276 0.02 0.68 43.03
CA GLY A 276 1.38 0.75 43.54
C GLY A 276 2.16 1.81 42.77
N SER A 277 2.99 2.58 43.46
CA SER A 277 4.17 3.19 42.84
C SER A 277 5.13 2.05 42.49
N CYS A 278 4.82 1.31 41.41
CA CYS A 278 5.79 0.45 40.78
C CYS A 278 6.90 1.36 40.25
N THR A 279 8.15 1.04 40.56
CA THR A 279 9.32 1.74 40.02
C THR A 279 9.41 1.68 38.48
N SER A 280 8.57 0.86 37.84
CA SER A 280 8.41 0.71 36.39
C SER A 280 6.97 0.93 35.87
N ALA A 281 6.07 1.54 36.65
CA ALA A 281 4.77 1.99 36.15
C ALA A 281 4.82 3.52 35.97
N PRO A 282 4.32 4.09 34.86
CA PRO A 282 4.32 5.53 34.67
C PRO A 282 3.57 6.20 35.84
N SER A 283 4.23 7.18 36.44
CA SER A 283 3.63 8.10 37.40
C SER A 283 2.32 8.62 36.81
N THR A 284 1.22 8.46 37.53
CA THR A 284 -0.10 8.92 37.04
C THR A 284 -0.01 10.44 36.76
N PRO A 285 -0.25 10.88 35.52
CA PRO A 285 0.12 12.22 35.07
C PRO A 285 -0.64 13.30 35.85
N SER A 286 0.06 14.38 36.23
CA SER A 286 -0.56 15.64 36.64
C SER A 286 -0.80 16.49 35.39
N LEU A 287 -2.06 16.82 35.06
CA LEU A 287 -2.37 17.95 34.20
C LEU A 287 -1.92 19.22 34.93
N ALA A 288 -0.82 19.82 34.47
CA ALA A 288 -0.49 21.19 34.79
C ALA A 288 -1.46 22.08 33.99
N GLY A 289 -2.39 22.73 34.68
CA GLY A 289 -3.10 23.87 34.14
C GLY A 289 -2.25 25.13 34.30
N ASP A 290 -2.55 26.16 33.51
CA ASP A 290 -1.95 27.49 33.59
C ASP A 290 -1.82 28.01 35.03
N VAL A 291 -0.80 28.86 35.23
CA VAL A 291 -0.40 29.47 36.50
C VAL A 291 -1.63 29.97 37.28
N GLY A 292 -2.05 29.19 38.29
CA GLY A 292 -3.17 29.52 39.18
C GLY A 292 -4.25 28.44 39.37
N ALA A 293 -4.27 27.36 38.58
CA ALA A 293 -5.26 26.28 38.73
C ALA A 293 -4.70 25.03 39.46
N ASP A 294 -5.49 24.45 40.38
CA ASP A 294 -5.16 23.23 41.14
C ASP A 294 -4.60 22.10 40.26
N ASN A 295 -3.39 21.63 40.58
CA ASN A 295 -2.77 20.48 39.92
C ASN A 295 -3.66 19.23 40.05
N ARG A 296 -4.08 18.71 38.89
CA ARG A 296 -5.04 17.62 38.75
C ARG A 296 -4.33 16.38 38.22
N ARG A 297 -4.37 15.23 38.89
CA ARG A 297 -3.73 13.98 38.43
C ARG A 297 -4.71 12.95 37.90
N GLN A 298 -4.36 12.21 36.86
CA GLN A 298 -5.16 11.06 36.41
C GLN A 298 -5.20 10.01 37.53
N GLY A 299 -6.37 9.42 37.78
CA GLY A 299 -6.57 8.48 38.87
C GLY A 299 -6.81 7.05 38.43
N SER A 300 -6.96 6.78 37.13
CA SER A 300 -7.29 5.47 36.55
C SER A 300 -6.52 5.19 35.27
N VAL A 301 -6.15 3.92 35.06
CA VAL A 301 -5.31 3.47 33.93
C VAL A 301 -6.13 3.20 32.66
N SER A 302 -7.32 2.63 32.79
CA SER A 302 -8.24 2.42 31.67
C SER A 302 -9.19 3.59 31.42
N ASP A 303 -9.20 4.58 32.32
CA ASP A 303 -10.15 5.68 32.26
C ASP A 303 -9.38 7.00 32.31
N LEU A 304 -9.24 7.61 31.13
CA LEU A 304 -8.54 8.87 30.93
C LEU A 304 -9.29 10.07 31.51
N THR A 305 -10.60 9.95 31.78
CA THR A 305 -11.45 11.04 32.28
C THR A 305 -11.45 11.17 33.80
N TYR A 306 -10.95 10.15 34.52
CA TYR A 306 -10.95 10.17 35.98
C TYR A 306 -9.75 10.93 36.54
N ILE A 307 -10.02 12.12 37.09
CA ILE A 307 -9.02 13.06 37.59
C ILE A 307 -9.18 13.25 39.12
N LEU A 308 -8.07 13.27 39.85
CA LEU A 308 -7.95 13.51 41.29
C LEU A 308 -7.24 14.85 41.55
N GLY A 309 -7.66 15.61 42.56
CA GLY A 309 -6.89 16.77 43.02
C GLY A 309 -5.60 16.36 43.75
N GLN A 310 -4.58 17.22 43.78
CA GLN A 310 -3.30 16.96 44.47
C GLN A 310 -3.47 16.60 45.95
N ASN A 311 -4.47 17.18 46.62
CA ASN A 311 -4.77 16.97 48.04
C ASN A 311 -5.76 15.81 48.33
N GLN A 312 -6.29 15.12 47.32
CA GLN A 312 -7.18 13.97 47.50
C GLN A 312 -6.38 12.66 47.61
N SER A 313 -6.58 11.91 48.70
CA SER A 313 -5.99 10.58 48.88
C SER A 313 -6.50 9.60 47.81
N ARG A 314 -5.65 8.67 47.35
CA ARG A 314 -6.06 7.67 46.35
C ARG A 314 -7.03 6.66 47.00
N PRO A 315 -8.26 6.50 46.51
CA PRO A 315 -9.18 5.52 47.06
C PRO A 315 -8.70 4.09 46.75
N VAL A 316 -8.79 3.18 47.74
CA VAL A 316 -8.50 1.75 47.57
C VAL A 316 -9.60 1.13 46.70
N ARG A 317 -9.20 0.43 45.64
CA ARG A 317 -10.14 -0.18 44.69
C ARG A 317 -10.39 -1.64 45.07
N HIS A 318 -11.63 -2.07 44.84
CA HIS A 318 -12.08 -3.44 45.06
C HIS A 318 -12.52 -4.02 43.71
N GLY A 319 -12.17 -5.27 43.45
CA GLY A 319 -12.61 -6.03 42.28
C GLY A 319 -13.08 -7.43 42.69
N ALA A 320 -13.88 -8.07 41.84
CA ALA A 320 -14.30 -9.46 42.00
C ALA A 320 -14.18 -10.18 40.66
N ILE A 321 -13.69 -11.43 40.68
CA ILE A 321 -13.58 -12.29 39.50
C ILE A 321 -14.37 -13.57 39.79
N ALA A 322 -15.11 -14.06 38.80
CA ALA A 322 -15.89 -15.28 38.90
C ALA A 322 -15.84 -16.07 37.58
N TRP A 323 -15.75 -17.39 37.68
CA TRP A 323 -15.73 -18.31 36.55
C TRP A 323 -17.10 -18.95 36.36
N LEU A 324 -17.63 -18.90 35.14
CA LEU A 324 -18.99 -19.34 34.83
C LEU A 324 -18.98 -20.16 33.53
N SER A 325 -19.70 -21.28 33.51
CA SER A 325 -19.73 -22.22 32.39
C SER A 325 -20.56 -21.76 31.19
N ASP A 326 -21.57 -20.91 31.42
CA ASP A 326 -22.60 -20.57 30.43
C ASP A 326 -23.28 -19.23 30.75
N PHE A 327 -23.87 -18.60 29.73
CA PHE A 327 -24.52 -17.29 29.84
C PHE A 327 -25.76 -17.28 30.75
N LYS A 328 -26.43 -18.45 30.89
CA LYS A 328 -27.57 -18.60 31.80
C LYS A 328 -27.12 -18.62 33.26
N SER A 329 -26.01 -19.30 33.55
CA SER A 329 -25.35 -19.24 34.87
C SER A 329 -24.80 -17.86 35.21
N LEU A 330 -24.35 -17.09 34.22
CA LEU A 330 -23.99 -15.68 34.41
C LEU A 330 -25.18 -14.87 34.91
N THR A 331 -26.34 -14.99 34.26
CA THR A 331 -27.55 -14.24 34.65
C THR A 331 -27.98 -14.54 36.09
N ASN A 332 -27.90 -15.82 36.50
CA ASN A 332 -28.28 -16.25 37.85
C ASN A 332 -27.20 -15.96 38.91
N GLY A 333 -25.93 -15.95 38.50
CA GLY A 333 -24.77 -15.77 39.39
C GLY A 333 -24.35 -14.32 39.57
N PHE A 334 -24.69 -13.42 38.63
CA PHE A 334 -24.23 -12.03 38.61
C PHE A 334 -24.54 -11.28 39.92
N ALA A 335 -25.77 -11.40 40.42
CA ALA A 335 -26.20 -10.75 41.67
C ALA A 335 -25.36 -11.22 42.88
N LYS A 336 -24.98 -12.50 42.93
CA LYS A 336 -24.15 -13.07 44.00
C LYS A 336 -22.70 -12.58 43.92
N VAL A 337 -22.15 -12.46 42.71
CA VAL A 337 -20.80 -11.91 42.48
C VAL A 337 -20.76 -10.44 42.85
N THR A 338 -21.75 -9.64 42.46
CA THR A 338 -21.80 -8.21 42.83
C THR A 338 -22.02 -7.97 44.33
N ALA A 339 -22.65 -8.91 45.05
CA ALA A 339 -22.88 -8.80 46.49
C ALA A 339 -21.58 -8.94 47.32
N SER A 340 -20.51 -9.49 46.76
CA SER A 340 -19.20 -9.60 47.42
C SER A 340 -18.43 -8.27 47.46
N LEU A 341 -18.83 -7.29 46.64
CA LEU A 341 -18.22 -5.96 46.60
C LEU A 341 -18.76 -5.08 47.75
N PRO A 342 -17.94 -4.21 48.37
CA PRO A 342 -18.40 -3.31 49.43
C PRO A 342 -19.47 -2.33 48.92
N LEU A 343 -20.37 -1.90 49.82
CA LEU A 343 -21.36 -0.85 49.53
C LEU A 343 -20.63 0.50 49.30
N PHE A 344 -20.99 1.21 48.23
CA PHE A 344 -20.43 2.52 47.92
C PHE A 344 -21.17 3.60 48.71
N ASN A 345 -20.44 4.53 49.35
CA ASN A 345 -21.04 5.56 50.21
C ASN A 345 -21.71 6.66 49.35
N PRO A 346 -23.04 6.86 49.42
CA PRO A 346 -23.78 7.79 48.54
C PRO A 346 -23.46 9.27 48.75
N GLU A 347 -22.88 9.67 49.89
CA GLU A 347 -22.62 11.08 50.22
C GLU A 347 -21.54 11.74 49.35
N GLU A 348 -20.66 10.94 48.72
CA GLU A 348 -19.59 11.44 47.85
C GLU A 348 -20.07 11.68 46.39
N LEU A 349 -21.13 10.99 45.97
CA LEU A 349 -21.71 11.05 44.61
C LEU A 349 -22.61 12.28 44.42
N SER A 350 -23.42 12.61 45.43
CA SER A 350 -24.38 13.73 45.40
C SER A 350 -23.73 15.12 45.32
N ARG A 351 -22.41 15.21 45.51
CA ARG A 351 -21.65 16.46 45.33
C ARG A 351 -21.13 16.71 43.91
N ARG A 352 -21.25 15.74 42.98
CA ARG A 352 -20.57 15.83 41.66
C ARG A 352 -21.46 15.84 40.43
N HIS A 353 -22.68 15.29 40.44
CA HIS A 353 -23.52 15.25 39.24
C HIS A 353 -24.99 15.54 39.56
N GLY A 354 -25.55 16.55 38.88
CA GLY A 354 -26.97 16.92 38.91
C GLY A 354 -27.85 15.93 38.12
N PRO A 355 -29.19 16.07 38.19
CA PRO A 355 -30.11 15.06 37.69
C PRO A 355 -30.36 15.24 36.19
N GLU A 356 -30.34 14.16 35.40
CA GLU A 356 -31.46 13.74 34.51
C GLU A 356 -31.07 12.68 33.44
N ASN A 357 -32.04 11.77 33.24
CA ASN A 357 -32.43 11.00 32.05
C ASN A 357 -31.88 9.58 31.74
N GLN A 358 -32.85 8.73 31.34
CA GLN A 358 -32.88 7.26 31.30
C GLN A 358 -32.44 6.65 29.95
N ALA A 359 -31.83 5.44 29.94
CA ALA A 359 -32.44 4.15 29.47
C ALA A 359 -31.50 3.05 28.83
N HIS A 360 -31.98 1.78 28.88
CA HIS A 360 -31.78 0.57 27.99
C HIS A 360 -30.67 -0.51 28.23
N LYS A 361 -30.87 -1.83 28.27
CA LYS A 361 -32.00 -2.69 28.72
C LYS A 361 -31.64 -4.16 29.12
N VAL A 362 -30.36 -4.60 29.21
CA VAL A 362 -30.03 -5.95 29.75
C VAL A 362 -29.04 -5.92 30.92
N LEU A 363 -27.91 -5.21 30.84
CA LEU A 363 -27.15 -4.79 32.04
C LEU A 363 -27.90 -3.71 32.85
N ASN A 364 -28.78 -2.95 32.18
CA ASN A 364 -29.63 -1.95 32.83
C ASN A 364 -30.71 -2.52 33.76
N LEU A 365 -30.98 -3.84 33.71
CA LEU A 365 -31.78 -4.53 34.73
C LEU A 365 -31.03 -4.63 36.08
N ALA A 366 -29.70 -4.63 36.06
CA ALA A 366 -28.82 -4.66 37.24
C ALA A 366 -28.09 -3.34 37.51
N LYS A 367 -28.40 -2.25 36.77
CA LYS A 367 -27.78 -0.91 36.91
C LYS A 367 -27.85 -0.39 38.34
N ALA A 368 -28.98 -0.58 39.03
CA ALA A 368 -29.12 -0.20 40.43
C ALA A 368 -28.10 -0.92 41.33
N ILE A 369 -27.85 -2.21 41.09
CA ILE A 369 -26.90 -3.03 41.87
C ILE A 369 -25.45 -2.57 41.61
N LEU A 370 -25.10 -2.28 40.36
CA LEU A 370 -23.76 -1.81 39.98
C LEU A 370 -23.48 -0.39 40.48
N ALA A 371 -24.47 0.51 40.39
CA ALA A 371 -24.38 1.88 40.90
C ALA A 371 -24.30 1.92 42.44
N LEU A 372 -25.10 1.12 43.16
CA LEU A 372 -25.04 0.97 44.62
C LEU A 372 -23.67 0.49 45.14
N ARG A 373 -22.91 -0.23 44.29
CA ARG A 373 -21.61 -0.80 44.62
C ARG A 373 -20.44 -0.03 43.99
N GLY A 374 -20.71 1.07 43.28
CA GLY A 374 -19.69 1.94 42.68
C GLY A 374 -18.80 1.24 41.64
N VAL A 375 -19.35 0.24 40.93
CA VAL A 375 -18.60 -0.51 39.91
C VAL A 375 -18.32 0.40 38.71
N ARG A 376 -17.05 0.50 38.30
CA ARG A 376 -16.65 1.40 37.19
C ARG A 376 -16.56 0.73 35.83
N ARG A 377 -16.17 -0.55 35.80
CA ARG A 377 -16.03 -1.36 34.59
C ARG A 377 -16.35 -2.81 34.91
N VAL A 378 -16.87 -3.53 33.94
CA VAL A 378 -17.11 -4.97 33.99
C VAL A 378 -16.47 -5.57 32.75
N SER A 379 -15.62 -6.57 32.91
CA SER A 379 -14.95 -7.23 31.78
C SER A 379 -15.34 -8.68 31.71
N PHE A 380 -15.69 -9.15 30.52
CA PHE A 380 -15.98 -10.53 30.21
C PHE A 380 -14.79 -11.15 29.48
N ASP A 381 -14.39 -12.32 29.92
CA ASP A 381 -13.33 -13.12 29.32
C ASP A 381 -13.95 -14.40 28.74
N LEU A 382 -13.95 -14.54 27.42
CA LEU A 382 -14.58 -15.63 26.70
C LEU A 382 -13.52 -16.62 26.19
N TRP A 383 -13.58 -17.85 26.71
CA TRP A 383 -12.66 -18.92 26.37
C TRP A 383 -13.27 -19.87 25.35
N ARG A 384 -12.67 -19.95 24.16
CA ARG A 384 -13.03 -20.93 23.11
C ARG A 384 -11.88 -21.91 22.92
N LYS A 385 -12.22 -23.20 22.75
CA LYS A 385 -11.21 -24.25 22.62
C LYS A 385 -10.34 -24.00 21.38
N GLY A 386 -9.02 -23.89 21.56
CA GLY A 386 -8.06 -23.68 20.47
C GLY A 386 -7.94 -22.24 19.96
N GLN A 387 -8.68 -21.30 20.55
CA GLN A 387 -8.59 -19.88 20.24
C GLN A 387 -8.10 -19.09 21.45
N TYR A 388 -7.47 -17.95 21.20
CA TYR A 388 -7.07 -17.05 22.27
C TYR A 388 -8.30 -16.38 22.92
N PRO A 389 -8.32 -16.15 24.24
CA PRO A 389 -9.45 -15.56 24.93
C PRO A 389 -9.84 -14.19 24.40
N SER A 390 -11.14 -13.97 24.17
CA SER A 390 -11.69 -12.68 23.77
C SER A 390 -12.12 -11.87 24.99
N TYR A 391 -11.73 -10.61 25.04
CA TYR A 391 -12.02 -9.70 26.16
C TYR A 391 -13.02 -8.63 25.73
N PHE A 392 -14.12 -8.50 26.45
CA PHE A 392 -15.12 -7.45 26.23
C PHE A 392 -15.23 -6.61 27.50
N THR A 393 -14.98 -5.31 27.42
CA THR A 393 -15.04 -4.43 28.60
C THR A 393 -16.18 -3.45 28.46
N LEU A 394 -17.14 -3.55 29.38
CA LEU A 394 -18.24 -2.61 29.50
C LEU A 394 -17.90 -1.54 30.54
N ARG A 395 -18.29 -0.31 30.24
CA ARG A 395 -18.07 0.84 31.08
C ARG A 395 -19.31 1.72 31.13
N ASP A 396 -19.52 2.37 32.27
CA ASP A 396 -20.55 3.38 32.42
C ASP A 396 -20.12 4.71 31.77
N VAL A 397 -20.83 5.10 30.71
CA VAL A 397 -20.71 6.38 30.01
C VAL A 397 -22.08 7.05 30.03
N ALA A 398 -22.20 8.20 30.71
CA ALA A 398 -23.46 8.93 30.86
C ALA A 398 -24.64 8.06 31.36
N GLU A 399 -24.38 7.24 32.37
CA GLU A 399 -25.32 6.28 32.99
C GLU A 399 -25.80 5.12 32.10
N VAL A 400 -25.12 4.87 30.99
CA VAL A 400 -25.34 3.71 30.12
C VAL A 400 -24.07 2.88 30.11
N TRP A 401 -24.21 1.61 30.49
CA TRP A 401 -23.13 0.63 30.35
C TRP A 401 -22.97 0.26 28.86
N GLN A 402 -21.98 0.85 28.21
CA GLN A 402 -21.62 0.59 26.81
C GLN A 402 -20.28 -0.14 26.74
N GLU A 403 -20.07 -0.86 25.65
CA GLU A 403 -18.79 -1.50 25.39
C GLU A 403 -17.74 -0.46 25.02
N GLU A 404 -16.59 -0.52 25.68
CA GLU A 404 -15.43 0.29 25.33
C GLU A 404 -14.66 -0.44 24.22
N GLU A 405 -15.15 -0.28 22.98
CA GLU A 405 -14.61 -0.98 21.79
C GLU A 405 -13.10 -0.75 21.61
N ALA A 406 -12.59 0.40 22.06
CA ALA A 406 -11.17 0.77 21.98
C ALA A 406 -10.24 -0.20 22.75
N ILE A 407 -10.73 -0.87 23.80
CA ILE A 407 -9.95 -1.83 24.61
C ILE A 407 -10.50 -3.25 24.50
N CYS A 408 -11.14 -3.58 23.38
CA CYS A 408 -11.61 -4.93 23.11
C CYS A 408 -10.44 -5.87 22.79
N ASN A 409 -10.60 -7.15 23.14
CA ASN A 409 -9.61 -8.23 23.03
C ASN A 409 -8.31 -8.01 23.81
N ILE A 410 -8.28 -7.05 24.73
CA ILE A 410 -7.18 -6.85 25.68
C ILE A 410 -7.67 -6.83 27.12
N GLU A 411 -6.83 -7.34 28.03
CA GLU A 411 -7.07 -7.20 29.45
C GLU A 411 -7.03 -5.72 29.86
N PRO A 412 -8.02 -5.21 30.60
CA PRO A 412 -8.08 -3.80 31.00
C PRO A 412 -6.92 -3.31 31.88
N ALA A 413 -6.12 -4.22 32.44
CA ALA A 413 -4.90 -3.89 33.16
C ALA A 413 -3.72 -3.63 32.20
N LEU A 414 -3.66 -4.38 31.09
CA LEU A 414 -2.66 -4.24 30.03
C LEU A 414 -2.98 -3.12 29.04
N ALA A 415 -4.24 -2.68 28.96
CA ALA A 415 -4.68 -1.58 28.10
C ALA A 415 -3.87 -0.27 28.27
N ALA A 416 -3.27 -0.06 29.45
CA ALA A 416 -2.33 1.04 29.72
C ALA A 416 -1.18 1.11 28.71
N GLN A 417 -0.66 -0.08 28.35
CA GLN A 417 0.56 -0.25 27.56
C GLN A 417 0.32 0.01 26.08
N LEU A 418 -0.95 0.15 25.67
CA LEU A 418 -1.32 0.63 24.34
C LEU A 418 -1.16 2.15 24.20
N GLU A 419 -0.96 2.88 25.31
CA GLU A 419 -0.74 4.34 25.34
C GLU A 419 -1.81 5.14 24.59
N LEU A 420 -3.08 4.74 24.72
CA LEU A 420 -4.21 5.37 24.02
C LEU A 420 -4.36 6.87 24.35
N SER A 421 -3.80 7.33 25.48
CA SER A 421 -3.74 8.75 25.83
C SER A 421 -3.01 9.59 24.78
N ARG A 422 -2.02 9.03 24.09
CA ARG A 422 -1.28 9.74 23.03
C ARG A 422 -2.13 9.94 21.77
N LEU A 423 -3.26 9.26 21.65
CA LEU A 423 -4.16 9.33 20.50
C LEU A 423 -5.33 10.30 20.70
N SER A 424 -5.30 11.14 21.73
CA SER A 424 -6.44 12.00 22.11
C SER A 424 -6.90 12.99 21.03
N ASN A 425 -6.04 13.34 20.08
CA ASN A 425 -6.34 14.23 18.95
C ASN A 425 -7.19 13.55 17.85
N TYR A 426 -7.40 12.23 17.94
CA TYR A 426 -8.08 11.44 16.93
C TYR A 426 -9.36 10.80 17.48
N ASN A 427 -10.33 10.59 16.59
CA ASN A 427 -11.48 9.74 16.81
C ASN A 427 -11.12 8.32 16.35
N LEU A 428 -11.09 7.37 17.28
CA LEU A 428 -10.62 6.02 17.05
C LEU A 428 -11.80 5.09 16.73
N ILE A 429 -11.68 4.35 15.63
CA ILE A 429 -12.56 3.25 15.27
C ILE A 429 -11.70 1.97 15.30
N PRO A 430 -11.93 1.04 16.24
CA PRO A 430 -11.14 -0.18 16.32
C PRO A 430 -11.44 -1.11 15.13
N CYS A 431 -10.40 -1.70 14.56
CA CYS A 431 -10.47 -2.70 13.51
C CYS A 431 -10.02 -4.05 14.09
N PHE A 432 -10.94 -5.01 14.13
CA PHE A 432 -10.68 -6.32 14.73
C PHE A 432 -9.87 -7.21 13.79
N VAL A 433 -8.80 -7.80 14.35
CA VAL A 433 -7.87 -8.69 13.66
C VAL A 433 -7.91 -10.07 14.34
N GLU A 434 -7.58 -11.13 13.61
CA GLU A 434 -7.52 -12.49 14.16
C GLU A 434 -6.51 -12.65 15.30
N ASN A 435 -5.36 -11.96 15.19
CA ASN A 435 -4.34 -11.99 16.24
C ASN A 435 -4.63 -10.93 17.32
N PRO A 436 -4.98 -11.34 18.55
CA PRO A 436 -5.36 -10.42 19.63
C PRO A 436 -4.18 -9.69 20.27
N GLN A 437 -2.94 -9.96 19.86
CA GLN A 437 -1.77 -9.15 20.26
C GLN A 437 -1.68 -7.83 19.49
N ILE A 438 -2.40 -7.72 18.37
CA ILE A 438 -2.38 -6.58 17.45
C ILE A 438 -3.71 -5.84 17.58
N HIS A 439 -3.63 -4.56 17.91
CA HIS A 439 -4.77 -3.66 17.98
C HIS A 439 -4.62 -2.59 16.90
N ILE A 440 -5.50 -2.60 15.91
CA ILE A 440 -5.49 -1.61 14.82
C ILE A 440 -6.63 -0.64 15.06
N TYR A 441 -6.34 0.67 14.98
CA TYR A 441 -7.33 1.72 15.05
C TYR A 441 -7.33 2.52 13.75
N HIS A 442 -8.46 2.61 13.09
CA HIS A 442 -8.70 3.62 12.06
C HIS A 442 -9.00 4.94 12.77
N ALA A 443 -8.07 5.87 12.67
CA ALA A 443 -8.06 7.12 13.41
C ALA A 443 -8.35 8.28 12.46
N VAL A 444 -9.42 9.04 12.73
CA VAL A 444 -9.77 10.26 11.97
C VAL A 444 -9.46 11.47 12.85
N ALA A 445 -8.70 12.44 12.35
CA ALA A 445 -8.36 13.62 13.14
C ALA A 445 -9.61 14.43 13.49
N ARG A 446 -9.67 14.95 14.72
CA ARG A 446 -10.84 15.71 15.19
C ARG A 446 -11.02 17.04 14.48
N GLU A 447 -9.91 17.70 14.14
CA GLU A 447 -9.90 19.02 13.49
C GLU A 447 -10.06 18.91 11.97
N ILE A 448 -9.48 17.87 11.36
CA ILE A 448 -9.40 17.69 9.90
C ILE A 448 -9.96 16.32 9.53
N PRO A 449 -11.24 16.20 9.12
CA PRO A 449 -11.85 14.89 8.84
C PRO A 449 -11.29 14.18 7.60
N VAL A 450 -10.60 14.92 6.71
CA VAL A 450 -9.89 14.35 5.55
C VAL A 450 -8.65 13.58 5.99
N GLU A 451 -8.12 13.86 7.18
CA GLU A 451 -6.99 13.14 7.74
C GLU A 451 -7.45 11.85 8.40
N SER A 452 -7.19 10.73 7.73
CA SER A 452 -7.29 9.40 8.32
C SER A 452 -5.93 8.69 8.35
N ARG A 453 -5.70 7.91 9.42
CA ARG A 453 -4.49 7.12 9.63
C ARG A 453 -4.83 5.78 10.25
N PHE A 454 -4.03 4.75 9.98
CA PHE A 454 -4.02 3.53 10.79
C PHE A 454 -3.00 3.69 11.92
N LEU A 455 -3.49 3.58 13.15
CA LEU A 455 -2.67 3.59 14.36
C LEU A 455 -2.67 2.18 14.93
N VAL A 456 -1.55 1.48 14.78
CA VAL A 456 -1.37 0.10 15.22
C VAL A 456 -0.64 0.07 16.55
N ARG A 457 -1.18 -0.69 17.50
CA ARG A 457 -0.59 -0.96 18.82
C ARG A 457 -0.41 -2.46 18.99
N ALA A 458 0.82 -2.92 19.06
CA ALA A 458 1.15 -4.32 19.23
C ALA A 458 1.87 -4.56 20.57
N LEU A 459 1.48 -5.62 21.27
CA LEU A 459 2.09 -6.00 22.55
C LEU A 459 2.95 -7.25 22.38
N ILE A 460 4.27 -7.08 22.56
CA ILE A 460 5.22 -8.19 22.48
C ILE A 460 5.19 -8.94 23.81
N ARG A 461 4.72 -10.20 23.73
CA ARG A 461 4.75 -11.15 24.85
C ARG A 461 5.81 -12.20 24.55
N PRO A 462 6.98 -12.15 25.19
CA PRO A 462 7.99 -13.18 24.99
C PRO A 462 7.42 -14.53 25.42
N GLY A 463 7.40 -15.45 24.47
CA GLY A 463 7.26 -16.87 24.71
C GLY A 463 8.51 -17.45 25.38
N ARG A 464 8.47 -18.76 25.62
CA ARG A 464 9.63 -19.48 26.15
C ARG A 464 10.64 -19.65 25.02
N ILE A 465 11.81 -19.03 25.15
CA ILE A 465 12.93 -19.18 24.20
C ILE A 465 13.27 -20.67 24.11
N ARG A 466 13.25 -21.20 22.89
CA ARG A 466 13.60 -22.60 22.61
C ARG A 466 15.02 -22.63 22.03
N GLY A 467 15.92 -23.39 22.64
CA GLY A 467 17.29 -23.60 22.14
C GLY A 467 18.32 -22.55 22.60
N ASN A 468 19.44 -22.47 21.87
CA ASN A 468 20.59 -21.61 22.17
C ASN A 468 20.49 -20.19 21.54
N MET A 469 19.30 -19.74 21.17
CA MET A 469 19.11 -18.42 20.56
C MET A 469 19.43 -17.29 21.54
N ARG A 470 20.10 -16.23 21.04
CA ARG A 470 20.35 -15.03 21.84
C ARG A 470 19.04 -14.24 22.03
N MET A 471 18.96 -13.46 23.10
CA MET A 471 17.78 -12.64 23.38
C MET A 471 17.47 -11.61 22.28
N SER A 472 18.50 -11.06 21.63
CA SER A 472 18.35 -10.10 20.53
C SER A 472 17.76 -10.77 19.28
N GLU A 473 18.23 -11.96 18.93
CA GLU A 473 17.70 -12.77 17.81
C GLU A 473 16.25 -13.18 18.07
N TYR A 474 15.92 -13.54 19.31
CA TYR A 474 14.56 -13.84 19.71
C TYR A 474 13.63 -12.63 19.56
N LEU A 475 14.06 -11.45 20.04
CA LEU A 475 13.29 -10.22 19.92
C LEU A 475 13.09 -9.84 18.45
N PHE A 476 14.15 -9.97 17.63
CA PHE A 476 14.06 -9.74 16.20
C PHE A 476 13.03 -10.67 15.54
N SER A 477 13.10 -11.97 15.82
CA SER A 477 12.16 -12.95 15.27
C SER A 477 10.71 -12.71 15.69
N GLU A 478 10.44 -12.34 16.94
CA GLU A 478 9.07 -12.02 17.38
C GLU A 478 8.58 -10.69 16.81
N THR A 479 9.47 -9.69 16.70
CA THR A 479 9.14 -8.39 16.10
C THR A 479 8.81 -8.58 14.63
N ASP A 480 9.63 -9.30 13.88
CA ASP A 480 9.42 -9.62 12.46
C ASP A 480 8.10 -10.38 12.23
N ARG A 481 7.80 -11.39 13.07
CA ARG A 481 6.52 -12.11 13.05
C ARG A 481 5.32 -11.18 13.28
N LEU A 482 5.42 -10.24 14.22
CA LEU A 482 4.35 -9.27 14.50
C LEU A 482 4.23 -8.22 13.40
N VAL A 483 5.34 -7.68 12.88
CA VAL A 483 5.33 -6.75 11.74
C VAL A 483 4.65 -7.42 10.54
N THR A 484 5.01 -8.65 10.22
CA THR A 484 4.38 -9.41 9.12
C THR A 484 2.87 -9.52 9.33
N GLY A 485 2.42 -9.97 10.51
CA GLY A 485 0.99 -10.05 10.81
C GLY A 485 0.25 -8.70 10.83
N ILE A 486 0.95 -7.60 11.15
CA ILE A 486 0.41 -6.24 11.06
C ILE A 486 0.25 -5.82 9.60
N LEU A 487 1.25 -6.07 8.76
CA LEU A 487 1.21 -5.74 7.34
C LEU A 487 0.12 -6.53 6.62
N ASP A 488 -0.03 -7.83 6.91
CA ASP A 488 -1.10 -8.68 6.38
C ASP A 488 -2.49 -8.13 6.75
N ALA A 489 -2.68 -7.74 8.02
CA ALA A 489 -3.94 -7.16 8.49
C ALA A 489 -4.21 -5.78 7.87
N LEU A 490 -3.18 -4.94 7.73
CA LEU A 490 -3.30 -3.63 7.10
C LEU A 490 -3.59 -3.74 5.60
N GLU A 491 -3.08 -4.75 4.90
CA GLU A 491 -3.39 -4.99 3.49
C GLU A 491 -4.90 -5.20 3.30
N VAL A 492 -5.51 -6.05 4.14
CA VAL A 492 -6.96 -6.29 4.13
C VAL A 492 -7.76 -5.02 4.49
N LEU A 493 -7.33 -4.28 5.53
CA LEU A 493 -8.03 -3.08 5.98
C LEU A 493 -7.87 -1.89 5.03
N SER A 494 -6.73 -1.77 4.35
CA SER A 494 -6.46 -0.70 3.38
C SER A 494 -7.42 -0.74 2.18
N ALA A 495 -7.90 -1.95 1.83
CA ALA A 495 -8.93 -2.11 0.81
C ALA A 495 -10.27 -1.47 1.21
N GLN A 496 -10.58 -1.47 2.51
CA GLN A 496 -11.79 -0.85 3.07
C GLN A 496 -11.63 0.67 3.25
N TYR A 497 -10.46 1.11 3.74
CA TYR A 497 -10.15 2.52 3.98
C TYR A 497 -8.99 3.02 3.11
N ARG A 498 -9.31 3.49 1.90
CA ARG A 498 -8.31 3.79 0.84
C ARG A 498 -7.47 5.05 1.04
N HIS A 499 -7.83 5.94 1.98
CA HIS A 499 -7.23 7.27 2.11
C HIS A 499 -6.35 7.44 3.36
N SER A 500 -5.90 6.34 3.97
CA SER A 500 -5.01 6.41 5.13
C SER A 500 -3.61 6.89 4.74
N ASP A 501 -3.04 7.81 5.51
CA ASP A 501 -1.68 8.31 5.29
C ASP A 501 -0.98 8.60 6.63
N CYS A 502 0.35 8.55 6.66
CA CYS A 502 1.18 8.63 7.87
C CYS A 502 0.80 7.59 8.94
N ASN A 503 0.62 6.34 8.52
CA ASN A 503 0.31 5.21 9.41
C ASN A 503 1.42 5.02 10.45
N HIS A 504 1.04 4.63 11.67
CA HIS A 504 1.96 4.54 12.80
C HIS A 504 1.88 3.15 13.45
N ILE A 505 3.02 2.49 13.63
CA ILE A 505 3.12 1.20 14.33
C ILE A 505 3.88 1.43 15.63
N ALA A 506 3.23 1.10 16.76
CA ALA A 506 3.88 1.10 18.07
C ALA A 506 3.92 -0.32 18.63
N MET A 507 5.11 -0.75 19.04
CA MET A 507 5.31 -2.06 19.66
C MET A 507 5.82 -1.89 21.09
N ASN A 508 5.13 -2.49 22.06
CA ASN A 508 5.51 -2.40 23.46
C ASN A 508 5.90 -3.78 23.99
N SER A 509 7.11 -3.92 24.53
CA SER A 509 7.58 -5.16 25.15
C SER A 509 7.15 -5.21 26.61
N LEU A 510 6.35 -6.23 26.94
CA LEU A 510 5.75 -6.36 28.28
C LEU A 510 6.71 -6.85 29.37
N HIS A 511 7.87 -7.38 28.99
CA HIS A 511 8.82 -7.98 29.91
C HIS A 511 10.17 -7.27 29.85
N ASN A 512 10.83 -7.20 31.00
CA ASN A 512 12.18 -6.69 31.12
C ASN A 512 13.14 -7.65 30.40
N LEU A 513 13.87 -7.13 29.43
CA LEU A 513 14.87 -7.89 28.68
C LEU A 513 16.25 -7.58 29.27
N THR A 514 17.03 -8.63 29.54
CA THR A 514 18.45 -8.49 29.90
C THR A 514 19.25 -8.39 28.62
N LEU A 515 19.34 -7.18 28.05
CA LEU A 515 20.08 -6.88 26.84
C LEU A 515 21.10 -5.77 27.12
N THR A 516 22.30 -5.88 26.54
CA THR A 516 23.24 -4.76 26.54
C THR A 516 22.83 -3.76 25.46
N PHE A 517 23.07 -2.47 25.72
CA PHE A 517 22.72 -1.39 24.79
C PHE A 517 23.34 -1.59 23.40
N ASP A 518 24.62 -1.99 23.36
CA ASP A 518 25.34 -2.25 22.12
C ASP A 518 24.73 -3.39 21.28
N GLU A 519 24.14 -4.42 21.90
CA GLU A 519 23.47 -5.53 21.19
C GLU A 519 22.12 -5.11 20.59
N VAL A 520 21.33 -4.29 21.28
CA VAL A 520 20.05 -3.77 20.75
C VAL A 520 20.29 -2.80 19.62
N VAL A 521 21.26 -1.90 19.79
CA VAL A 521 21.66 -0.92 18.78
C VAL A 521 22.34 -1.62 17.59
N GLN A 522 23.18 -2.65 17.77
CA GLN A 522 23.65 -3.46 16.63
C GLN A 522 22.52 -4.18 15.88
N THR A 523 21.45 -4.56 16.58
CA THR A 523 20.27 -5.17 15.97
C THR A 523 19.41 -4.15 15.21
N ILE A 524 19.43 -2.85 15.61
CA ILE A 524 18.52 -1.81 15.08
C ILE A 524 19.23 -0.75 14.19
N SER A 525 20.44 -0.32 14.51
CA SER A 525 21.37 0.46 13.66
C SER A 525 22.70 0.74 14.39
N GLY A 526 23.85 0.36 13.81
CA GLY A 526 25.14 0.46 14.49
C GLY A 526 25.72 1.88 14.59
N PHE A 527 25.91 2.42 15.81
CA PHE A 527 27.10 3.17 16.29
C PHE A 527 26.97 3.61 17.80
N ILE A 528 27.93 3.13 18.62
CA ILE A 528 28.56 3.56 19.92
C ILE A 528 27.73 4.01 21.15
N GLY A 529 27.95 3.32 22.29
CA GLY A 529 28.29 3.94 23.59
C GLY A 529 27.89 3.15 24.85
N ALA A 530 28.85 2.48 25.51
CA ALA A 530 28.62 1.71 26.74
C ALA A 530 28.24 2.58 27.96
N MET A 531 27.23 2.15 28.74
CA MET A 531 26.88 2.75 30.04
C MET A 531 27.04 1.76 31.21
N GLU A 532 27.34 2.34 32.37
CA GLU A 532 27.64 1.67 33.63
C GLU A 532 26.43 0.95 34.25
N ARG A 533 26.75 -0.13 34.98
CA ARG A 533 25.82 -1.07 35.59
C ARG A 533 25.20 -0.48 36.85
N ASP A 534 23.99 0.03 36.75
CA ASP A 534 23.07 0.13 37.89
C ASP A 534 21.86 -0.80 37.68
N CYS A 535 21.47 -1.52 38.74
CA CYS A 535 20.44 -2.56 38.76
C CYS A 535 19.00 -2.07 38.53
N ASN A 536 18.80 -0.92 37.88
CA ASN A 536 17.49 -0.34 37.59
C ASN A 536 17.05 -0.63 36.15
N VAL A 537 15.79 -0.99 35.97
CA VAL A 537 15.17 -1.16 34.64
C VAL A 537 15.01 0.23 34.02
N ILE A 538 15.63 0.45 32.86
CA ILE A 538 15.57 1.71 32.12
C ILE A 538 14.63 1.53 30.92
N PRO A 539 13.53 2.30 30.81
CA PRO A 539 12.71 2.29 29.61
C PRO A 539 13.44 3.05 28.49
N ILE A 540 13.51 2.41 27.32
CA ILE A 540 14.11 2.99 26.11
C ILE A 540 13.02 3.01 25.04
N CYS A 541 12.86 4.16 24.40
CA CYS A 541 11.94 4.36 23.28
C CYS A 541 12.75 4.56 22.00
N TYR A 542 12.46 3.75 20.99
CA TYR A 542 13.02 3.90 19.65
C TYR A 542 11.93 4.46 18.74
N ILE A 543 12.26 5.53 18.02
CA ILE A 543 11.40 6.14 17.02
C ILE A 543 12.12 6.05 15.68
N ILE A 544 11.45 5.44 14.71
CA ILE A 544 11.95 5.25 13.36
C ILE A 544 11.01 6.00 12.44
N ASP A 545 11.51 7.07 11.83
CA ASP A 545 10.74 7.92 10.94
C ASP A 545 11.24 7.75 9.51
N ASN A 546 10.33 7.53 8.56
CA ASN A 546 10.62 7.51 7.13
C ASN A 546 9.64 8.43 6.40
N VAL A 547 9.97 9.72 6.34
CA VAL A 547 9.08 10.74 5.78
C VAL A 547 9.18 10.80 4.26
N SER A 548 10.38 10.62 3.70
CA SER A 548 10.63 10.72 2.25
C SER A 548 10.43 9.39 1.49
N GLY A 549 10.22 8.29 2.22
CA GLY A 549 10.15 6.93 1.67
C GLY A 549 11.53 6.27 1.49
N PHE A 550 12.61 7.06 1.40
CA PHE A 550 13.96 6.58 1.11
C PHE A 550 14.95 6.69 2.27
N ILE A 551 14.68 7.57 3.24
CA ILE A 551 15.61 7.88 4.34
C ILE A 551 14.97 7.48 5.66
N LEU A 552 15.59 6.51 6.32
CA LEU A 552 15.23 6.09 7.67
C LEU A 552 16.01 6.92 8.70
N ASN A 553 15.29 7.72 9.47
CA ASN A 553 15.82 8.45 10.60
C ASN A 553 15.58 7.63 11.89
N PHE A 554 16.65 7.39 12.63
CA PHE A 554 16.61 6.64 13.89
C PHE A 554 16.82 7.60 15.06
N HIS A 555 15.84 7.66 15.96
CA HIS A 555 15.93 8.47 17.17
C HIS A 555 15.74 7.57 18.40
N THR A 556 16.75 7.56 19.27
CA THR A 556 16.73 6.80 20.52
C THR A 556 16.52 7.74 21.70
N TYR A 557 15.54 7.43 22.54
CA TYR A 557 15.20 8.20 23.73
C TYR A 557 15.20 7.33 24.98
N GLN A 558 15.65 7.90 26.09
CA GLN A 558 15.55 7.34 27.42
C GLN A 558 14.45 8.04 28.19
N GLU A 559 13.57 7.28 28.86
CA GLU A 559 12.59 7.85 29.77
C GLU A 559 13.23 8.20 31.11
N ILE A 560 13.15 9.47 31.50
CA ILE A 560 13.71 9.97 32.76
C ILE A 560 12.60 10.69 33.53
N VAL A 561 12.57 10.46 34.85
CA VAL A 561 11.70 11.18 35.77
C VAL A 561 12.52 12.25 36.49
N PRO A 562 12.52 13.51 36.02
CA PRO A 562 13.20 14.59 36.73
C PRO A 562 12.48 14.89 38.06
N ASN A 563 13.24 15.28 39.08
CA ASN A 563 12.82 15.52 40.47
C ASN A 563 11.38 16.10 40.61
N LYS A 564 10.40 15.23 40.82
CA LYS A 564 8.95 15.50 41.05
C LYS A 564 8.11 15.99 39.86
N ALA A 565 8.56 15.83 38.62
CA ALA A 565 7.78 16.16 37.41
C ALA A 565 7.37 14.90 36.60
N SER A 566 6.56 15.11 35.56
CA SER A 566 6.16 14.08 34.58
C SER A 566 7.37 13.46 33.89
N THR A 567 7.29 12.16 33.54
CA THR A 567 8.33 11.47 32.77
C THR A 567 8.56 12.17 31.43
N ILE A 568 9.82 12.44 31.11
CA ILE A 568 10.27 13.08 29.87
C ILE A 568 11.17 12.15 29.06
N LEU A 569 11.22 12.38 27.75
CA LEU A 569 12.10 11.69 26.82
C LEU A 569 13.42 12.45 26.69
N LYS A 570 14.55 11.82 27.02
CA LYS A 570 15.89 12.37 26.80
C LYS A 570 16.56 11.63 25.65
N SER A 571 16.91 12.34 24.59
CA SER A 571 17.63 11.73 23.45
C SER A 571 19.00 11.19 23.87
N PHE A 572 19.35 10.05 23.29
CA PHE A 572 20.66 9.44 23.38
C PHE A 572 21.45 9.76 22.10
N GLY A 573 22.60 10.45 22.23
CA GLY A 573 23.37 10.92 21.07
C GLY A 573 22.88 12.25 20.51
N GLU A 574 22.55 12.30 19.21
CA GLU A 574 22.04 13.51 18.56
C GLU A 574 20.66 13.91 19.11
N LYS A 575 20.41 15.23 19.18
CA LYS A 575 19.15 15.76 19.71
C LYS A 575 18.03 15.50 18.70
N GLY A 576 17.17 14.52 18.99
CA GLY A 576 16.00 14.22 18.18
C GLY A 576 14.83 15.20 18.43
N PRO A 577 13.77 15.15 17.60
CA PRO A 577 12.62 16.06 17.67
C PRO A 577 11.90 16.09 19.03
N LEU A 578 11.84 14.94 19.72
CA LEU A 578 11.13 14.80 21.00
C LEU A 578 12.06 14.99 22.22
N HIS A 579 13.21 15.63 22.05
CA HIS A 579 14.14 15.88 23.15
C HIS A 579 13.49 16.74 24.26
N LEU A 580 13.53 16.24 25.49
CA LEU A 580 12.93 16.85 26.70
C LEU A 580 11.41 17.02 26.65
N GLN A 581 10.72 16.32 25.74
CA GLN A 581 9.27 16.33 25.67
C GLN A 581 8.64 15.31 26.64
N PRO A 582 7.41 15.54 27.15
CA PRO A 582 6.69 14.58 27.96
C PRO A 582 6.37 13.28 27.20
N VAL A 583 6.53 12.11 27.83
CA VAL A 583 6.23 10.80 27.21
C VAL A 583 4.77 10.69 26.74
N ASN A 584 3.85 11.29 27.50
CA ASN A 584 2.41 11.25 27.24
C ASN A 584 1.92 12.31 26.24
N GLN A 585 2.84 13.01 25.55
CA GLN A 585 2.44 14.01 24.57
C GLN A 585 1.58 13.35 23.47
N PRO A 586 0.40 13.93 23.16
CA PRO A 586 -0.45 13.41 22.10
C PRO A 586 0.20 13.64 20.74
N TYR A 587 0.02 12.66 19.82
CA TYR A 587 0.54 12.78 18.47
C TYR A 587 -0.10 13.98 17.77
N PRO A 588 0.70 14.85 17.13
CA PRO A 588 0.17 15.98 16.38
C PRO A 588 -0.67 15.48 15.19
N THR A 589 -1.65 16.31 14.79
CA THR A 589 -2.35 16.18 13.50
C THR A 589 -1.40 16.55 12.35
N LYS A 590 -1.80 16.33 11.08
CA LYS A 590 -0.93 16.63 9.94
C LYS A 590 -0.57 18.11 9.88
N GLU A 591 0.71 18.38 9.70
CA GLU A 591 1.20 19.70 9.27
C GLU A 591 0.74 19.99 7.83
N SER A 592 1.01 21.19 7.30
CA SER A 592 0.63 21.55 5.93
C SER A 592 1.42 20.79 4.83
N LEU A 593 2.56 20.18 5.18
CA LEU A 593 3.49 19.53 4.24
C LEU A 593 3.14 18.07 3.88
N PRO A 594 2.76 17.17 4.83
CA PRO A 594 2.41 15.78 4.51
C PRO A 594 1.36 15.59 3.41
N PRO A 595 0.27 16.39 3.30
CA PRO A 595 -0.67 16.27 2.19
C PRO A 595 -0.02 16.51 0.81
N LYS A 596 0.92 17.47 0.73
CA LYS A 596 1.70 17.72 -0.49
C LYS A 596 2.62 16.55 -0.81
N ARG A 597 3.31 16.00 0.20
CA ARG A 597 4.13 14.78 0.04
C ARG A 597 3.31 13.61 -0.49
N TYR A 598 2.14 13.37 0.10
CA TYR A 598 1.23 12.31 -0.36
C TYR A 598 0.80 12.51 -1.81
N GLN A 599 0.49 13.74 -2.22
CA GLN A 599 0.18 14.06 -3.62
C GLN A 599 1.36 13.76 -4.56
N ALA A 600 2.59 14.14 -4.19
CA ALA A 600 3.79 13.83 -4.97
C ALA A 600 4.02 12.31 -5.08
N HIS A 601 3.94 11.57 -3.97
CA HIS A 601 4.10 10.12 -3.96
C HIS A 601 2.99 9.39 -4.73
N SER A 602 1.77 9.91 -4.74
CA SER A 602 0.66 9.37 -5.55
C SER A 602 0.91 9.49 -7.05
N VAL A 603 1.67 10.51 -7.47
CA VAL A 603 2.14 10.67 -8.86
C VAL A 603 3.37 9.81 -9.13
N GLY A 604 4.02 9.26 -8.09
CA GLY A 604 5.21 8.42 -8.19
C GLY A 604 6.52 9.20 -8.20
N THR A 605 6.57 10.38 -7.57
CA THR A 605 7.78 11.20 -7.45
C THR A 605 8.02 11.65 -6.00
N THR A 606 9.25 12.07 -5.70
CA THR A 606 9.61 12.67 -4.41
C THR A 606 9.12 14.12 -4.32
N TYR A 607 8.70 14.55 -3.13
CA TYR A 607 8.32 15.94 -2.90
C TYR A 607 9.53 16.88 -3.01
N VAL A 608 9.32 18.08 -3.55
CA VAL A 608 10.40 18.98 -4.00
C VAL A 608 11.40 19.34 -2.88
N TYR A 609 10.91 19.50 -1.65
CA TYR A 609 11.73 19.85 -0.48
C TYR A 609 12.45 18.66 0.15
N ASP A 610 12.15 17.43 -0.26
CA ASP A 610 12.83 16.22 0.24
C ASP A 610 14.04 15.83 -0.65
N PHE A 611 14.22 16.46 -1.82
CA PHE A 611 15.38 16.23 -2.70
C PHE A 611 16.74 16.64 -2.10
N PRO A 612 16.88 17.73 -1.32
CA PRO A 612 18.13 18.03 -0.62
C PRO A 612 18.59 16.90 0.29
N ASP A 613 17.65 16.23 0.97
CA ASP A 613 17.95 15.08 1.83
C ASP A 613 18.37 13.86 0.98
N LEU A 614 17.72 13.63 -0.17
CA LEU A 614 18.14 12.59 -1.13
C LEU A 614 19.56 12.82 -1.66
N LEU A 615 19.89 14.06 -2.03
CA LEU A 615 21.25 14.47 -2.42
C LEU A 615 22.24 14.21 -1.29
N GLY A 616 21.84 14.50 -0.06
CA GLY A 616 22.61 14.20 1.14
C GLY A 616 22.90 12.73 1.32
N LYS A 617 21.87 11.89 1.19
CA LYS A 617 22.00 10.44 1.30
C LYS A 617 22.86 9.87 0.19
N ALA A 618 22.65 10.32 -1.05
CA ALA A 618 23.44 9.91 -2.20
C ALA A 618 24.93 10.30 -2.03
N LEU A 619 25.21 11.50 -1.55
CA LEU A 619 26.56 11.95 -1.22
C LEU A 619 27.18 11.13 -0.10
N HIS A 620 26.41 10.82 0.96
CA HIS A 620 26.88 9.95 2.04
C HIS A 620 27.22 8.53 1.55
N ASN A 621 26.37 7.95 0.70
CA ASN A 621 26.62 6.66 0.06
C ASN A 621 27.89 6.70 -0.81
N HIS A 622 28.10 7.81 -1.51
CA HIS A 622 29.33 8.03 -2.29
C HIS A 622 30.58 8.07 -1.41
N TRP A 623 30.55 8.79 -0.28
CA TRP A 623 31.64 8.78 0.70
C TRP A 623 31.88 7.39 1.31
N LEU A 624 30.83 6.62 1.59
CA LEU A 624 30.96 5.24 2.06
C LEU A 624 31.66 4.35 1.02
N ALA A 625 31.26 4.46 -0.25
CA ALA A 625 31.88 3.75 -1.36
C ALA A 625 33.36 4.15 -1.52
N ARG A 626 33.66 5.44 -1.37
CA ARG A 626 35.04 5.95 -1.46
C ARG A 626 35.90 5.52 -0.28
N ARG A 627 35.36 5.42 0.93
CA ARG A 627 36.07 4.92 2.12
C ARG A 627 36.51 3.46 1.97
N VAL A 628 35.78 2.66 1.19
CA VAL A 628 36.21 1.28 0.86
C VAL A 628 37.47 1.30 0.00
N LEU A 629 37.61 2.27 -0.90
CA LEU A 629 38.79 2.44 -1.75
C LEU A 629 39.94 3.12 -1.00
N ASP A 630 39.65 4.10 -0.14
CA ASP A 630 40.61 4.82 0.68
C ASP A 630 40.18 4.82 2.17
N PRO A 631 40.71 3.88 2.98
CA PRO A 631 40.37 3.76 4.40
C PRO A 631 40.81 4.96 5.26
N SER A 632 41.68 5.84 4.75
CA SER A 632 42.18 7.01 5.49
C SER A 632 41.19 8.19 5.47
N MET A 633 40.18 8.12 4.61
CA MET A 633 39.22 9.18 4.35
C MET A 633 38.17 9.31 5.48
N LYS A 634 38.10 10.49 6.10
CA LYS A 634 37.10 10.78 7.14
C LYS A 634 35.80 11.27 6.50
N ILE A 635 34.69 10.58 6.78
CA ILE A 635 33.36 11.00 6.34
C ILE A 635 32.94 12.23 7.15
N PRO A 636 32.58 13.35 6.50
CA PRO A 636 32.10 14.53 7.24
C PRO A 636 30.79 14.25 7.97
N GLN A 637 30.64 14.76 9.20
CA GLN A 637 29.45 14.55 10.03
C GLN A 637 28.23 15.39 9.57
N SER A 638 28.44 16.47 8.81
CA SER A 638 27.36 17.33 8.29
C SER A 638 27.51 17.53 6.78
N LEU A 639 26.68 16.83 6.01
CA LEU A 639 26.53 16.95 4.56
C LEU A 639 25.05 16.72 4.21
N PRO A 640 24.42 17.49 3.32
CA PRO A 640 24.79 18.75 2.67
C PRO A 640 24.13 19.95 3.39
N LYS A 641 24.60 21.18 3.11
CA LYS A 641 23.90 22.41 3.50
C LYS A 641 23.11 22.92 2.29
N SER A 642 21.79 22.99 2.39
CA SER A 642 20.92 23.60 1.38
C SER A 642 20.47 24.98 1.84
N LYS A 643 20.36 25.91 0.89
CA LYS A 643 19.72 27.21 1.08
C LYS A 643 18.70 27.39 -0.02
N GLU A 644 17.57 28.00 0.33
CA GLU A 644 16.50 28.24 -0.63
C GLU A 644 16.79 29.53 -1.41
N LEU A 645 16.41 29.55 -2.69
CA LEU A 645 16.53 30.73 -3.55
C LEU A 645 15.15 31.33 -3.78
N VAL A 646 14.99 32.61 -3.47
CA VAL A 646 13.73 33.35 -3.62
C VAL A 646 14.00 34.63 -4.42
N LEU A 647 13.03 35.06 -5.22
CA LEU A 647 13.08 36.35 -5.91
C LEU A 647 12.82 37.49 -4.91
N ASP A 648 13.66 38.51 -4.94
CA ASP A 648 13.45 39.74 -4.19
C ASP A 648 12.51 40.72 -4.92
N GLU A 649 12.30 41.91 -4.33
CA GLU A 649 11.46 42.97 -4.91
C GLU A 649 12.00 43.52 -6.25
N ASN A 650 13.29 43.29 -6.55
CA ASN A 650 13.94 43.70 -7.80
C ASN A 650 14.01 42.57 -8.83
N GLU A 651 13.33 41.44 -8.59
CA GLU A 651 13.36 40.25 -9.44
C GLU A 651 14.75 39.57 -9.51
N GLU A 652 15.60 39.75 -8.50
CA GLU A 652 16.90 39.08 -8.38
C GLU A 652 16.84 37.92 -7.38
N LEU A 653 17.57 36.82 -7.67
CA LEU A 653 17.60 35.64 -6.79
C LEU A 653 18.49 35.87 -5.57
N GLN A 654 17.92 35.71 -4.38
CA GLN A 654 18.63 35.78 -3.10
C GLN A 654 18.57 34.46 -2.32
N GLU A 655 19.64 34.17 -1.59
CA GLU A 655 19.73 33.02 -0.68
C GLU A 655 19.02 33.35 0.64
N VAL A 656 18.01 32.55 1.00
CA VAL A 656 17.28 32.66 2.27
C VAL A 656 17.55 31.43 3.13
N ASP A 657 17.93 31.67 4.39
CA ASP A 657 18.11 30.61 5.39
C ASP A 657 16.77 30.33 6.09
N CYS A 658 16.21 29.14 5.88
CA CYS A 658 15.19 28.56 6.76
C CYS A 658 15.88 27.83 7.94
N THR A 659 15.31 27.84 9.14
CA THR A 659 15.89 27.16 10.33
C THR A 659 16.07 25.64 10.10
N PRO A 660 17.08 24.91 10.67
CA PRO A 660 18.18 25.27 11.58
C PRO A 660 19.60 24.88 11.05
N GLY A 661 20.77 25.38 11.47
CA GLY A 661 21.20 26.31 12.53
C GLY A 661 22.75 26.28 12.65
N ASN A 662 23.38 27.40 12.27
CA ASN A 662 24.75 27.93 12.51
C ASN A 662 25.98 27.01 12.70
N ASN A 663 26.91 27.09 11.74
CA ASN A 663 28.24 27.72 11.92
C ASN A 663 29.08 27.78 10.63
N ASN A 664 29.96 28.79 10.61
CA ASN A 664 30.83 29.27 9.54
C ASN A 664 31.95 28.31 9.13
N CYS A 665 32.27 28.39 7.83
CA CYS A 665 33.32 27.75 7.05
C CYS A 665 33.08 26.30 6.59
N GLY A 666 33.32 26.10 5.29
CA GLY A 666 33.33 24.79 4.63
C GLY A 666 33.73 25.00 3.17
N MET A 667 34.96 24.66 2.83
CA MET A 667 35.36 24.51 1.42
C MET A 667 34.57 23.32 0.85
N GLY A 668 33.75 23.57 -0.16
CA GLY A 668 32.92 22.58 -0.84
C GLY A 668 32.43 23.15 -2.17
N ARG A 669 32.06 22.26 -3.12
CA ARG A 669 31.55 22.65 -4.44
C ARG A 669 30.04 22.91 -4.35
N SER A 670 29.60 24.07 -4.82
CA SER A 670 28.17 24.43 -4.85
C SER A 670 27.53 24.02 -6.18
N ILE A 671 26.25 23.68 -6.15
CA ILE A 671 25.41 23.42 -7.33
C ILE A 671 24.11 24.21 -7.20
N ALA A 672 23.55 24.66 -8.32
CA ALA A 672 22.21 25.22 -8.37
C ALA A 672 21.22 24.10 -8.73
N VAL A 673 20.18 23.92 -7.92
CA VAL A 673 19.14 22.91 -8.16
C VAL A 673 17.81 23.63 -8.31
N ILE A 674 17.16 23.44 -9.45
CA ILE A 674 15.82 23.95 -9.74
C ILE A 674 14.87 22.79 -9.98
N ALA A 675 13.63 22.89 -9.51
CA ALA A 675 12.66 21.81 -9.58
C ALA A 675 11.24 22.36 -9.70
N ASN A 676 10.37 21.64 -10.41
CA ASN A 676 8.94 21.96 -10.42
C ASN A 676 8.25 21.34 -9.20
N ASP A 677 7.40 22.11 -8.54
CA ASP A 677 6.48 21.57 -7.54
C ASP A 677 5.24 21.00 -8.22
N ILE A 678 5.20 19.67 -8.38
CA ILE A 678 4.05 18.96 -8.96
C ILE A 678 2.75 19.15 -8.15
N THR A 679 2.86 19.50 -6.87
CA THR A 679 1.70 19.70 -5.98
C THR A 679 1.07 21.07 -6.18
N TYR A 680 1.81 22.03 -6.74
CA TYR A 680 1.31 23.36 -7.07
C TYR A 680 0.87 23.42 -8.54
N LYS A 681 -0.44 23.50 -8.78
CA LYS A 681 -1.04 23.55 -10.14
C LYS A 681 -0.45 22.50 -11.09
N ILE A 682 -0.23 21.28 -10.58
CA ILE A 682 0.30 20.14 -11.34
C ILE A 682 1.72 20.39 -11.90
N GLY A 683 2.50 21.30 -11.29
CA GLY A 683 3.81 21.70 -11.79
C GLY A 683 3.75 22.34 -13.18
N SER A 684 2.70 23.11 -13.47
CA SER A 684 2.53 23.82 -14.74
C SER A 684 3.35 25.11 -14.79
N PHE A 685 3.89 25.43 -15.97
CA PHE A 685 4.68 26.64 -16.21
C PHE A 685 3.75 27.83 -16.50
N GLY A 686 3.59 28.73 -15.53
CA GLY A 686 2.98 30.04 -15.72
C GLY A 686 4.04 31.14 -15.80
N PRO A 687 3.64 32.39 -16.06
CA PRO A 687 4.58 33.49 -16.25
C PRO A 687 5.52 33.75 -15.06
N GLN A 688 5.03 33.56 -13.83
CA GLN A 688 5.84 33.70 -12.61
C GLN A 688 6.88 32.57 -12.49
N GLU A 689 6.47 31.34 -12.76
CA GLU A 689 7.37 30.18 -12.74
C GLU A 689 8.42 30.28 -13.86
N ASP A 690 8.03 30.73 -15.05
CA ASP A 690 8.92 30.97 -16.17
C ASP A 690 9.95 32.06 -15.84
N HIS A 691 9.53 33.14 -15.18
CA HIS A 691 10.42 34.21 -14.75
C HIS A 691 11.45 33.71 -13.71
N PHE A 692 11.00 32.97 -12.70
CA PHE A 692 11.89 32.33 -11.73
C PHE A 692 12.89 31.38 -12.41
N PHE A 693 12.39 30.55 -13.32
CA PHE A 693 13.22 29.60 -14.07
C PHE A 693 14.21 30.28 -15.03
N HIS A 694 13.89 31.47 -15.52
CA HIS A 694 14.79 32.30 -16.32
C HIS A 694 15.90 32.94 -15.47
N ALA A 695 15.62 33.33 -14.22
CA ALA A 695 16.62 33.93 -13.33
C ALA A 695 17.69 32.92 -12.86
N ASP A 696 17.32 31.64 -12.69
CA ASP A 696 18.21 30.57 -12.20
C ASP A 696 19.49 30.36 -13.06
N PRO A 697 19.41 30.23 -14.40
CA PRO A 697 20.59 30.19 -15.27
C PRO A 697 21.53 31.39 -15.12
N HIS A 698 21.00 32.61 -14.97
CA HIS A 698 21.82 33.80 -14.79
C HIS A 698 22.59 33.73 -13.46
N TYR A 699 21.91 33.32 -12.39
CA TYR A 699 22.54 33.08 -11.10
C TYR A 699 23.64 32.01 -11.19
N ALA A 700 23.36 30.86 -11.81
CA ALA A 700 24.32 29.77 -11.96
C ALA A 700 25.52 30.17 -12.83
N ARG A 701 25.29 30.83 -13.97
CA ARG A 701 26.34 31.29 -14.91
C ARG A 701 27.25 32.35 -14.28
N SER A 702 26.68 33.33 -13.57
CA SER A 702 27.48 34.39 -12.91
C SER A 702 28.49 33.83 -11.89
N ARG A 703 28.19 32.65 -11.32
CA ARG A 703 29.01 31.96 -10.31
C ARG A 703 29.72 30.71 -10.85
N GLY A 704 29.55 30.37 -12.13
CA GLY A 704 30.11 29.16 -12.74
C GLY A 704 29.63 27.85 -12.11
N LEU A 705 28.41 27.84 -11.54
CA LEU A 705 27.86 26.67 -10.85
C LEU A 705 27.23 25.69 -11.85
N PRO A 706 27.39 24.37 -11.65
CA PRO A 706 26.57 23.38 -12.33
C PRO A 706 25.10 23.56 -11.99
N ARG A 707 24.24 23.42 -13.01
CA ARG A 707 22.78 23.52 -12.91
C ARG A 707 22.16 22.13 -13.03
N VAL A 708 21.39 21.74 -12.02
CA VAL A 708 20.60 20.52 -12.00
C VAL A 708 19.12 20.88 -12.03
N TYR A 709 18.39 20.38 -13.03
CA TYR A 709 16.93 20.55 -13.11
C TYR A 709 16.22 19.22 -12.85
N LEU A 710 15.35 19.22 -11.84
CA LEU A 710 14.48 18.10 -11.51
C LEU A 710 13.12 18.32 -12.19
N SER A 711 12.87 17.55 -13.25
CA SER A 711 11.71 17.70 -14.12
C SER A 711 10.53 16.86 -13.61
N ALA A 712 9.51 17.55 -13.10
CA ALA A 712 8.21 16.99 -12.74
C ALA A 712 7.08 17.98 -13.12
N SER A 713 6.70 18.02 -14.40
CA SER A 713 5.87 19.10 -14.96
C SER A 713 4.73 18.61 -15.87
N SER A 714 3.71 19.46 -16.02
CA SER A 714 2.53 19.20 -16.85
C SER A 714 2.35 20.16 -18.03
N ASP A 715 3.45 20.75 -18.52
CA ASP A 715 3.53 21.74 -19.61
C ASP A 715 3.16 23.18 -19.19
N ALA A 716 3.14 24.09 -20.17
CA ALA A 716 2.63 25.45 -20.03
C ALA A 716 1.21 25.45 -19.43
N ARG A 717 0.98 26.37 -18.49
CA ARG A 717 -0.31 26.52 -17.84
C ARG A 717 -1.38 26.89 -18.86
N ILE A 718 -2.49 26.17 -18.79
CA ILE A 718 -3.70 26.44 -19.57
C ILE A 718 -4.83 26.79 -18.62
N GLY A 719 -5.68 27.71 -19.04
CA GLY A 719 -6.87 28.10 -18.28
C GLY A 719 -7.93 28.73 -19.16
N LEU A 720 -9.10 28.96 -18.57
CA LEU A 720 -10.21 29.70 -19.17
C LEU A 720 -10.58 30.85 -18.23
N ALA A 721 -11.17 31.92 -18.76
CA ALA A 721 -11.66 33.05 -17.97
C ALA A 721 -12.90 32.65 -17.16
N GLU A 722 -12.71 32.26 -15.90
CA GLU A 722 -13.77 31.78 -15.01
C GLU A 722 -14.86 32.83 -14.77
N GLU A 723 -14.50 34.11 -14.77
CA GLU A 723 -15.44 35.21 -14.57
C GLU A 723 -16.47 35.35 -15.69
N ALA A 724 -16.15 34.86 -16.90
CA ALA A 724 -17.03 34.95 -18.05
C ALA A 724 -17.87 33.68 -18.26
N LEU A 725 -17.43 32.52 -17.75
CA LEU A 725 -18.03 31.20 -17.99
C LEU A 725 -19.52 31.13 -17.65
N ASP A 726 -19.93 31.67 -16.50
CA ASP A 726 -21.33 31.61 -16.04
C ASP A 726 -22.21 32.77 -16.55
N LEU A 727 -21.59 33.75 -17.23
CA LEU A 727 -22.24 35.02 -17.59
C LEU A 727 -22.51 35.16 -19.09
N PHE A 728 -21.85 34.38 -19.94
CA PHE A 728 -22.07 34.43 -21.38
C PHE A 728 -23.39 33.73 -21.76
N SER A 729 -24.07 34.31 -22.74
CA SER A 729 -25.28 33.80 -23.39
C SER A 729 -24.97 33.41 -24.83
N VAL A 730 -25.82 32.54 -25.38
CA VAL A 730 -25.63 31.96 -26.71
C VAL A 730 -26.75 32.44 -27.63
N ALA A 731 -26.38 33.04 -28.76
CA ALA A 731 -27.34 33.39 -29.81
C ALA A 731 -27.56 32.18 -30.71
N TRP A 732 -28.71 31.51 -30.59
CA TRP A 732 -29.07 30.34 -31.38
C TRP A 732 -29.55 30.71 -32.79
N ASN A 733 -29.39 29.78 -33.75
CA ASN A 733 -29.91 29.97 -35.10
C ASN A 733 -31.45 30.00 -35.15
N ASP A 734 -32.10 29.20 -34.30
CA ASP A 734 -33.55 29.10 -34.18
C ASP A 734 -33.96 29.36 -32.72
N PRO A 735 -34.68 30.45 -32.41
CA PRO A 735 -35.09 30.79 -31.05
C PRO A 735 -36.29 29.96 -30.56
N SER A 736 -36.92 29.16 -31.42
CA SER A 736 -37.99 28.23 -31.02
C SER A 736 -37.38 26.94 -30.45
N ASP A 737 -37.16 26.99 -29.14
CA ASP A 737 -36.53 26.01 -28.26
C ASP A 737 -37.02 24.55 -28.50
N VAL A 738 -36.37 23.79 -29.40
CA VAL A 738 -36.47 22.31 -29.51
C VAL A 738 -35.18 21.67 -30.04
N ASP A 739 -34.48 22.29 -31.01
CA ASP A 739 -33.33 21.66 -31.68
C ASP A 739 -32.01 22.44 -31.50
N VAL A 740 -31.37 22.27 -30.34
CA VAL A 740 -29.97 22.70 -30.05
C VAL A 740 -28.98 22.21 -31.12
N THR A 741 -29.39 21.22 -31.93
CA THR A 741 -28.65 20.60 -33.03
C THR A 741 -28.47 21.50 -34.26
N LYS A 742 -29.24 22.59 -34.40
CA LYS A 742 -29.14 23.53 -35.54
C LYS A 742 -27.97 24.53 -35.43
N GLY A 743 -27.24 24.52 -34.32
CA GLY A 743 -26.01 25.29 -34.12
C GLY A 743 -26.20 26.72 -33.56
N VAL A 744 -25.07 27.38 -33.35
CA VAL A 744 -24.93 28.68 -32.69
C VAL A 744 -24.49 29.76 -33.69
N LYS A 745 -25.04 30.97 -33.59
CA LYS A 745 -24.60 32.15 -34.35
C LYS A 745 -23.35 32.78 -33.73
N TYR A 746 -23.43 33.19 -32.46
CA TYR A 746 -22.35 33.85 -31.72
C TYR A 746 -22.58 33.77 -30.20
N LEU A 747 -21.56 34.12 -29.42
CA LEU A 747 -21.63 34.26 -27.97
C LEU A 747 -21.72 35.75 -27.60
N TYR A 748 -22.54 36.09 -26.61
CA TYR A 748 -22.74 37.46 -26.17
C TYR A 748 -22.94 37.58 -24.68
N LEU A 749 -22.78 38.78 -24.15
CA LEU A 749 -23.15 39.15 -22.79
C LEU A 749 -24.40 40.02 -22.83
N THR A 750 -25.32 39.81 -21.89
CA THR A 750 -26.39 40.79 -21.63
C THR A 750 -25.76 42.08 -21.11
N HIS A 751 -26.46 43.21 -21.25
CA HIS A 751 -25.93 44.48 -20.77
C HIS A 751 -25.61 44.45 -19.26
N GLU A 752 -26.41 43.76 -18.46
CA GLU A 752 -26.16 43.57 -17.02
C GLU A 752 -24.92 42.71 -16.75
N ALA A 753 -24.74 41.61 -17.48
CA ALA A 753 -23.58 40.74 -17.34
C ALA A 753 -22.29 41.45 -17.76
N PHE A 754 -22.36 42.26 -18.82
CA PHE A 754 -21.24 43.09 -19.26
C PHE A 754 -20.82 44.09 -18.17
N LEU A 755 -21.77 44.80 -17.56
CA LEU A 755 -21.46 45.74 -16.46
C LEU A 755 -20.82 45.01 -15.27
N LYS A 756 -21.32 43.82 -14.89
CA LYS A 756 -20.75 43.01 -13.80
C LYS A 756 -19.30 42.59 -14.05
N ILE A 757 -18.94 42.26 -15.29
CA ILE A 757 -17.56 41.92 -15.64
C ILE A 757 -16.69 43.19 -15.66
N ASN A 758 -17.20 44.27 -16.24
CA ASN A 758 -16.51 45.55 -16.35
C ASN A 758 -16.22 46.19 -14.97
N GLU A 759 -17.12 46.01 -13.99
CA GLU A 759 -16.90 46.40 -12.59
C GLU A 759 -15.73 45.66 -11.94
N LYS A 760 -15.51 44.39 -12.30
CA LYS A 760 -14.37 43.60 -11.79
C LYS A 760 -13.08 43.96 -12.53
N SER A 761 -13.13 44.04 -13.85
CA SER A 761 -12.01 44.45 -14.70
C SER A 761 -12.50 44.84 -16.09
N ALA A 762 -12.14 46.06 -16.50
CA ALA A 762 -12.58 46.61 -17.77
C ALA A 762 -11.94 45.95 -19.00
N GLU A 763 -10.82 45.25 -18.83
CA GLU A 763 -10.07 44.65 -19.94
C GLU A 763 -10.27 43.14 -20.07
N SER A 764 -11.02 42.49 -19.17
CA SER A 764 -11.20 41.02 -19.19
C SER A 764 -11.85 40.52 -20.49
N VAL A 765 -12.81 41.26 -21.05
CA VAL A 765 -13.51 40.90 -22.29
C VAL A 765 -13.62 42.08 -23.24
N ARG A 766 -13.44 41.83 -24.54
CA ARG A 766 -13.71 42.81 -25.60
C ARG A 766 -15.01 42.47 -26.30
N THR A 767 -15.94 43.41 -26.29
CA THR A 767 -17.27 43.23 -26.86
C THR A 767 -17.59 44.26 -27.93
N THR A 768 -18.55 43.92 -28.79
CA THR A 768 -19.17 44.84 -29.75
C THR A 768 -20.67 44.90 -29.47
N GLU A 769 -21.21 46.11 -29.36
CA GLU A 769 -22.64 46.28 -29.07
C GLU A 769 -23.48 46.04 -30.33
N ILE A 770 -24.46 45.14 -30.21
CA ILE A 770 -25.40 44.76 -31.26
C ILE A 770 -26.81 44.78 -30.66
N THR A 771 -27.78 45.30 -31.41
CA THR A 771 -29.20 45.21 -31.04
C THR A 771 -29.87 44.16 -31.91
N GLU A 772 -30.24 43.02 -31.33
CA GLU A 772 -30.96 41.92 -32.00
C GLU A 772 -32.17 41.53 -31.13
N ASP A 773 -33.33 41.27 -31.74
CA ASP A 773 -34.59 40.96 -31.03
C ASP A 773 -35.09 42.02 -30.02
N GLY A 774 -34.69 43.28 -30.18
CA GLY A 774 -35.02 44.36 -29.23
C GLY A 774 -34.22 44.33 -27.93
N GLU A 775 -33.26 43.41 -27.81
CA GLU A 775 -32.33 43.30 -26.68
C GLU A 775 -30.97 43.92 -27.06
N ARG A 776 -30.37 44.68 -26.14
CA ARG A 776 -28.99 45.17 -26.29
C ARG A 776 -28.02 44.07 -25.87
N ARG A 777 -27.33 43.50 -26.84
CA ARG A 777 -26.38 42.39 -26.68
C ARG A 777 -24.95 42.87 -26.90
N HIS A 778 -24.03 42.43 -26.06
CA HIS A 778 -22.59 42.69 -26.17
C HIS A 778 -21.91 41.45 -26.74
N MET A 779 -21.77 41.38 -28.06
CA MET A 779 -21.16 40.23 -28.74
C MET A 779 -19.68 40.11 -28.36
N LEU A 780 -19.27 38.93 -27.89
CA LEU A 780 -17.90 38.64 -27.47
C LEU A 780 -16.99 38.52 -28.70
N THR A 781 -15.97 39.35 -28.77
CA THR A 781 -14.95 39.31 -29.85
C THR A 781 -13.65 38.67 -29.38
N ASN A 782 -13.17 39.05 -28.19
CA ASN A 782 -11.99 38.47 -27.57
C ASN A 782 -12.23 38.29 -26.07
N ILE A 783 -11.71 37.20 -25.52
CA ILE A 783 -11.68 36.92 -24.09
C ILE A 783 -10.21 36.97 -23.69
N ILE A 784 -9.87 37.91 -22.81
CA ILE A 784 -8.50 38.12 -22.30
C ILE A 784 -8.37 37.43 -20.94
N GLY A 785 -9.36 37.62 -20.07
CA GLY A 785 -9.35 37.09 -18.70
C GLY A 785 -8.66 38.01 -17.71
N LEU A 786 -9.08 37.96 -16.45
CA LEU A 786 -8.47 38.70 -15.34
C LEU A 786 -7.20 38.01 -14.82
N GLN A 787 -7.19 36.69 -14.82
CA GLN A 787 -6.07 35.89 -14.32
C GLN A 787 -4.97 35.79 -15.38
N ASP A 788 -3.72 35.94 -14.95
CA ASP A 788 -2.54 35.74 -15.79
C ASP A 788 -2.15 34.25 -15.88
N GLY A 789 -1.65 33.84 -17.04
CA GLY A 789 -1.19 32.47 -17.31
C GLY A 789 -2.28 31.50 -17.78
N LEU A 790 -3.18 31.96 -18.64
CA LEU A 790 -4.25 31.18 -19.28
C LEU A 790 -3.84 30.68 -20.68
N GLY A 791 -2.94 31.37 -21.39
CA GLY A 791 -2.60 31.05 -22.77
C GLY A 791 -1.22 31.54 -23.27
N VAL A 792 -1.22 32.54 -24.16
CA VAL A 792 -0.04 32.91 -24.99
C VAL A 792 1.11 33.52 -24.19
N GLU A 793 0.83 34.11 -23.04
CA GLU A 793 1.77 34.59 -22.06
C GLU A 793 2.66 33.46 -21.51
N CYS A 794 2.10 32.26 -21.25
CA CYS A 794 2.85 31.06 -20.87
C CYS A 794 3.73 30.58 -22.03
N LEU A 795 3.26 30.70 -23.28
CA LEU A 795 4.06 30.34 -24.46
C LEU A 795 5.25 31.28 -24.65
N LYS A 796 5.06 32.58 -24.37
CA LYS A 796 6.15 33.57 -24.37
C LYS A 796 7.20 33.21 -23.31
N GLY A 797 6.77 32.89 -22.09
CA GLY A 797 7.67 32.47 -21.01
C GLY A 797 8.39 31.14 -21.32
N SER A 798 7.67 30.15 -21.87
CA SER A 798 8.23 28.89 -22.36
C SER A 798 9.33 29.11 -23.41
N GLY A 799 9.13 30.02 -24.36
CA GLY A 799 10.15 30.39 -25.35
C GLY A 799 11.38 31.07 -24.72
N LEU A 800 11.16 31.90 -23.71
CA LEU A 800 12.22 32.58 -22.97
C LEU A 800 13.13 31.58 -22.25
N ILE A 801 12.56 30.64 -21.49
CA ILE A 801 13.33 29.64 -20.74
C ILE A 801 14.01 28.60 -21.62
N ALA A 802 13.41 28.26 -22.78
CA ALA A 802 14.04 27.39 -23.77
C ALA A 802 15.31 28.05 -24.33
N GLY A 803 15.21 29.32 -24.74
CA GLY A 803 16.35 30.08 -25.25
C GLY A 803 17.47 30.19 -24.22
N GLU A 804 17.14 30.47 -22.96
CA GLU A 804 18.15 30.59 -21.90
C GLU A 804 18.76 29.24 -21.52
N THR A 805 17.99 28.15 -21.50
CA THR A 805 18.55 26.82 -21.23
C THR A 805 19.50 26.36 -22.32
N SER A 806 19.22 26.70 -23.58
CA SER A 806 20.15 26.47 -24.69
C SER A 806 21.47 27.21 -24.50
N ARG A 807 21.43 28.48 -24.08
CA ARG A 807 22.64 29.28 -23.79
C ARG A 807 23.39 28.75 -22.56
N ALA A 808 22.66 28.32 -21.53
CA ALA A 808 23.24 27.77 -20.32
C ALA A 808 24.02 26.48 -20.59
N TYR A 809 23.59 25.64 -21.52
CA TYR A 809 24.32 24.43 -21.89
C TYR A 809 25.72 24.73 -22.46
N ASP A 810 25.86 25.78 -23.26
CA ASP A 810 27.14 26.17 -23.86
C ASP A 810 28.11 26.77 -22.81
N ASP A 811 27.58 27.33 -21.72
CA ASP A 811 28.37 28.05 -20.70
C ASP A 811 28.65 27.26 -19.42
N ILE A 812 27.67 26.47 -18.94
CA ILE A 812 27.73 25.74 -17.67
C ILE A 812 27.30 24.28 -17.84
N VAL A 813 27.67 23.48 -16.85
CA VAL A 813 27.25 22.09 -16.75
C VAL A 813 25.74 22.03 -16.45
N THR A 814 24.95 21.57 -17.41
CA THR A 814 23.52 21.31 -17.21
C THR A 814 23.26 19.81 -17.07
N ILE A 815 22.45 19.43 -16.08
CA ILE A 815 22.02 18.04 -15.85
C ILE A 815 20.51 18.04 -15.60
N MET A 816 19.81 17.12 -16.23
CA MET A 816 18.36 17.01 -16.21
C MET A 816 17.97 15.65 -15.58
N LEU A 817 17.20 15.64 -14.49
CA LEU A 817 16.65 14.42 -13.90
C LEU A 817 15.14 14.39 -14.08
N VAL A 818 14.63 13.39 -14.77
CA VAL A 818 13.18 13.20 -14.97
C VAL A 818 12.66 12.28 -13.88
N THR A 819 12.07 12.88 -12.84
CA THR A 819 11.58 12.20 -11.62
C THR A 819 10.07 11.93 -11.67
N ALA A 820 9.34 12.69 -12.49
CA ALA A 820 7.93 12.45 -12.80
C ALA A 820 7.72 12.58 -14.32
N ARG A 821 6.46 12.71 -14.77
CA ARG A 821 6.19 13.08 -16.16
C ARG A 821 6.80 14.44 -16.52
N SER A 822 7.32 14.55 -17.74
CA SER A 822 7.79 15.80 -18.34
C SER A 822 7.01 16.05 -19.62
N LEU A 823 6.17 17.10 -19.64
CA LEU A 823 5.26 17.40 -20.75
C LEU A 823 5.64 18.72 -21.46
N GLY A 824 5.54 18.73 -22.79
CA GLY A 824 5.67 19.93 -23.63
C GLY A 824 6.99 20.68 -23.44
N ILE A 825 6.95 21.90 -22.88
CA ILE A 825 8.18 22.68 -22.63
C ILE A 825 9.15 21.95 -21.68
N GLY A 826 8.66 21.20 -20.69
CA GLY A 826 9.50 20.37 -19.82
C GLY A 826 10.33 19.37 -20.60
N ALA A 827 9.72 18.71 -21.60
CA ALA A 827 10.41 17.76 -22.46
C ALA A 827 11.49 18.44 -23.33
N TYR A 828 11.23 19.68 -23.80
CA TYR A 828 12.23 20.48 -24.49
C TYR A 828 13.38 20.89 -23.58
N LEU A 829 13.12 21.31 -22.34
CA LEU A 829 14.16 21.67 -21.38
C LEU A 829 15.08 20.49 -21.08
N VAL A 830 14.52 19.29 -20.93
CA VAL A 830 15.31 18.05 -20.78
C VAL A 830 16.22 17.84 -21.99
N ARG A 831 15.72 18.05 -23.20
CA ARG A 831 16.52 17.91 -24.43
C ARG A 831 17.58 19.00 -24.59
N LEU A 832 17.24 20.25 -24.30
CA LEU A 832 18.12 21.42 -24.41
C LEU A 832 19.24 21.37 -23.36
N GLY A 833 18.95 20.82 -22.18
CA GLY A 833 19.95 20.50 -21.17
C GLY A 833 20.91 19.37 -21.53
N GLN A 834 20.62 18.64 -22.61
CA GLN A 834 21.35 17.49 -23.16
C GLN A 834 21.48 16.30 -22.21
N ARG A 835 22.20 16.46 -21.10
CA ARG A 835 22.53 15.39 -20.15
C ARG A 835 21.31 15.04 -19.31
N ALA A 836 20.59 14.00 -19.72
CA ALA A 836 19.35 13.59 -19.08
C ALA A 836 19.44 12.20 -18.44
N ALA A 837 19.03 12.08 -17.19
CA ALA A 837 18.75 10.82 -16.52
C ALA A 837 17.23 10.66 -16.36
N GLN A 838 16.69 9.51 -16.73
CA GLN A 838 15.25 9.24 -16.69
C GLN A 838 14.94 8.13 -15.70
N VAL A 839 14.04 8.39 -14.76
CA VAL A 839 13.53 7.36 -13.87
C VAL A 839 12.56 6.45 -14.63
N GLU A 840 12.67 5.14 -14.41
CA GLU A 840 11.78 4.15 -15.01
C GLU A 840 10.32 4.40 -14.63
N GLY A 841 9.41 4.22 -15.59
CA GLY A 841 7.99 4.57 -15.40
C GLY A 841 7.65 6.05 -15.58
N GLN A 842 8.64 6.94 -15.78
CA GLN A 842 8.41 8.37 -15.94
C GLN A 842 8.54 8.83 -17.41
N PRO A 843 7.47 9.27 -18.08
CA PRO A 843 7.50 9.59 -19.51
C PRO A 843 7.96 11.02 -19.83
N ILE A 844 8.74 11.18 -20.91
CA ILE A 844 9.08 12.47 -21.54
C ILE A 844 8.26 12.60 -22.83
N ILE A 845 7.25 13.47 -22.87
CA ILE A 845 6.31 13.55 -23.99
C ILE A 845 5.93 14.99 -24.35
N PHE A 846 5.54 15.25 -25.60
CA PHE A 846 4.94 16.53 -25.97
C PHE A 846 3.42 16.55 -25.80
N THR A 847 2.76 15.40 -25.99
CA THR A 847 1.30 15.30 -25.93
C THR A 847 0.91 13.96 -25.34
N GLY A 848 -0.07 13.97 -24.43
CA GLY A 848 -0.59 12.75 -23.82
C GLY A 848 -1.22 11.79 -24.83
N ALA A 849 -1.09 10.49 -24.59
CA ALA A 849 -1.72 9.44 -25.38
C ALA A 849 -3.24 9.64 -25.57
N PRO A 850 -4.03 10.05 -24.53
CA PRO A 850 -5.46 10.31 -24.71
C PRO A 850 -5.75 11.45 -25.71
N ALA A 851 -4.94 12.50 -25.70
CA ALA A 851 -5.10 13.63 -26.62
C ALA A 851 -4.76 13.23 -28.06
N LEU A 852 -3.67 12.47 -28.27
CA LEU A 852 -3.33 11.93 -29.59
C LEU A 852 -4.41 10.98 -30.13
N ASN A 853 -4.97 10.12 -29.29
CA ASN A 853 -6.08 9.25 -29.69
C ASN A 853 -7.32 10.03 -30.13
N LYS A 854 -7.60 11.16 -29.45
CA LYS A 854 -8.71 12.05 -29.81
C LYS A 854 -8.47 12.73 -31.15
N VAL A 855 -7.25 13.23 -31.39
CA VAL A 855 -6.85 13.83 -32.67
C VAL A 855 -6.91 12.81 -33.81
N LEU A 856 -6.46 11.58 -33.56
CA LEU A 856 -6.47 10.49 -34.55
C LEU A 856 -7.85 9.85 -34.74
N GLY A 857 -8.84 10.16 -33.87
CA GLY A 857 -10.19 9.58 -33.90
C GLY A 857 -10.26 8.09 -33.57
N ARG A 858 -9.17 7.49 -33.06
CA ARG A 858 -9.08 6.07 -32.71
C ARG A 858 -8.08 5.85 -31.57
N LYS A 859 -8.27 4.78 -30.80
CA LYS A 859 -7.35 4.39 -29.71
C LYS A 859 -6.12 3.70 -30.29
N VAL A 860 -5.06 4.47 -30.57
CA VAL A 860 -3.76 3.95 -31.04
C VAL A 860 -2.84 3.65 -29.86
N TYR A 861 -2.75 4.59 -28.92
CA TYR A 861 -1.87 4.47 -27.76
C TYR A 861 -2.67 4.15 -26.51
N THR A 862 -2.17 3.26 -25.68
CA THR A 862 -2.79 2.95 -24.38
C THR A 862 -2.17 3.78 -23.26
N LEU A 863 -0.86 4.02 -23.32
CA LEU A 863 -0.08 4.60 -22.23
C LEU A 863 0.88 5.66 -22.75
N ASN A 864 1.19 6.65 -21.90
CA ASN A 864 2.19 7.67 -22.20
C ASN A 864 3.62 7.09 -22.32
N LEU A 865 3.90 5.97 -21.64
CA LEU A 865 5.19 5.29 -21.75
C LEU A 865 5.49 4.79 -23.16
N GLN A 866 4.46 4.45 -23.96
CA GLN A 866 4.65 4.06 -25.36
C GLN A 866 5.21 5.19 -26.24
N LEU A 867 5.04 6.43 -25.80
CA LEU A 867 5.51 7.63 -26.50
C LEU A 867 6.83 8.13 -25.94
N GLY A 868 7.00 8.08 -24.62
CA GLY A 868 8.08 8.78 -23.91
C GLY A 868 8.78 8.01 -22.80
N GLY A 869 8.49 6.72 -22.63
CA GLY A 869 9.17 5.89 -21.64
C GLY A 869 10.63 5.60 -22.01
N THR A 870 11.35 4.97 -21.09
CA THR A 870 12.77 4.63 -21.27
C THR A 870 13.01 3.76 -22.50
N GLN A 871 12.06 2.90 -22.86
CA GLN A 871 12.11 2.09 -24.08
C GLN A 871 12.17 2.90 -25.39
N ILE A 872 11.74 4.17 -25.36
CA ILE A 872 11.85 5.10 -26.49
C ILE A 872 13.06 6.02 -26.26
N MET A 873 13.08 6.72 -25.13
CA MET A 873 14.01 7.84 -24.90
C MET A 873 15.44 7.40 -24.58
N HIS A 874 15.63 6.23 -23.98
CA HIS A 874 16.97 5.68 -23.82
C HIS A 874 17.51 5.10 -25.14
N LYS A 875 16.63 4.48 -25.93
CA LYS A 875 17.00 3.88 -27.22
C LYS A 875 17.26 4.88 -28.34
N ASN A 876 16.72 6.10 -28.23
CA ASN A 876 16.96 7.17 -29.19
C ASN A 876 18.05 8.17 -28.74
N GLY A 877 18.66 7.96 -27.56
CA GLY A 877 19.75 8.77 -27.04
C GLY A 877 19.33 10.08 -26.36
N VAL A 878 18.04 10.34 -26.15
CA VAL A 878 17.58 11.49 -25.35
C VAL A 878 17.95 11.28 -23.88
N SER A 879 17.63 10.10 -23.33
CA SER A 879 17.97 9.70 -21.97
C SER A 879 19.32 8.99 -21.96
N HIS A 880 20.32 9.65 -21.37
CA HIS A 880 21.68 9.15 -21.29
C HIS A 880 21.81 8.00 -20.28
N LEU A 881 21.01 8.04 -19.21
CA LEU A 881 20.98 7.07 -18.13
C LEU A 881 19.53 6.76 -17.73
N THR A 882 19.27 5.54 -17.25
CA THR A 882 17.97 5.11 -16.71
C THR A 882 18.09 4.72 -15.24
N ALA A 883 17.26 5.26 -14.34
CA ALA A 883 17.31 4.92 -12.91
C ALA A 883 16.03 4.21 -12.48
N SER A 884 16.11 3.26 -11.54
CA SER A 884 14.94 2.57 -10.99
C SER A 884 14.13 3.44 -10.01
N SER A 885 14.79 4.41 -9.38
CA SER A 885 14.20 5.31 -8.38
C SER A 885 14.86 6.69 -8.41
N ASP A 886 14.20 7.68 -7.80
CA ASP A 886 14.73 9.04 -7.66
C ASP A 886 16.09 9.06 -6.94
N LEU A 887 16.26 8.26 -5.87
CA LEU A 887 17.53 8.15 -5.14
C LEU A 887 18.67 7.61 -6.01
N GLU A 888 18.40 6.59 -6.83
CA GLU A 888 19.39 6.07 -7.78
C GLU A 888 19.71 7.11 -8.86
N GLY A 889 18.69 7.82 -9.36
CA GLY A 889 18.85 8.92 -10.30
C GLY A 889 19.79 10.00 -9.77
N VAL A 890 19.57 10.44 -8.53
CA VAL A 890 20.44 11.41 -7.84
C VAL A 890 21.84 10.84 -7.58
N THR A 891 21.96 9.56 -7.22
CA THR A 891 23.27 8.92 -7.01
C THR A 891 24.11 8.92 -8.28
N ARG A 892 23.48 8.71 -9.44
CA ARG A 892 24.18 8.75 -10.73
C ARG A 892 24.63 10.16 -11.14
N ILE A 893 24.05 11.22 -10.57
CA ILE A 893 24.47 12.61 -10.82
C ILE A 893 25.78 12.96 -10.07
N ILE A 894 26.07 12.30 -8.93
CA ILE A 894 27.12 12.70 -7.98
C ILE A 894 28.50 12.05 -8.25
N HIS A 895 28.66 11.17 -9.24
CA HIS A 895 29.88 10.35 -9.37
C HIS A 895 31.18 11.15 -9.67
N THR A 896 32.32 10.76 -9.08
CA THR A 896 33.63 11.45 -9.16
C THR A 896 34.84 10.49 -9.23
N GLU A 897 35.92 10.88 -9.91
CA GLU A 897 37.14 10.09 -10.19
C GLU A 897 38.39 10.40 -9.31
N THR A 898 39.42 9.54 -9.43
CA THR A 898 40.86 9.80 -9.15
C THR A 898 41.73 9.08 -10.19
N TRP A 899 42.98 9.49 -10.40
CA TRP A 899 43.93 8.86 -11.35
C TRP A 899 45.19 8.34 -10.63
N ASP A 900 45.72 7.18 -11.08
CA ASP A 900 47.16 6.86 -11.34
C ASP A 900 47.48 5.35 -11.18
N ARG A 901 47.64 4.58 -12.29
CA ARG A 901 48.21 3.19 -12.32
C ARG A 901 48.37 2.59 -13.74
N ASP A 902 49.04 1.42 -13.81
CA ASP A 902 49.33 0.67 -15.04
C ASP A 902 48.20 -0.26 -15.55
N ILE A 903 48.15 -0.45 -16.87
CA ILE A 903 47.13 -1.23 -17.62
C ILE A 903 47.66 -2.64 -17.94
N THR A 904 46.93 -3.70 -17.57
CA THR A 904 47.33 -5.11 -17.80
C THR A 904 46.49 -5.85 -18.83
N TYR A 905 45.28 -5.38 -19.18
CA TYR A 905 44.43 -5.99 -20.20
C TYR A 905 44.87 -5.61 -21.62
N VAL A 906 45.15 -6.60 -22.46
CA VAL A 906 45.50 -6.44 -23.88
C VAL A 906 44.40 -7.03 -24.75
N HIS A 907 43.94 -6.28 -25.74
CA HIS A 907 42.84 -6.69 -26.61
C HIS A 907 43.25 -7.86 -27.55
N PRO A 908 42.36 -8.85 -27.76
CA PRO A 908 42.58 -9.91 -28.74
C PRO A 908 42.36 -9.39 -30.18
N LYS A 909 42.88 -10.10 -31.18
CA LYS A 909 42.71 -9.76 -32.60
C LYS A 909 41.28 -10.02 -33.15
N GLY A 910 40.43 -10.71 -32.40
CA GLY A 910 39.03 -10.99 -32.74
C GLY A 910 38.05 -9.98 -32.13
N PRO A 911 36.73 -10.12 -32.35
CA PRO A 911 35.75 -9.27 -31.71
C PRO A 911 35.80 -9.44 -30.19
N TYR A 912 35.83 -8.31 -29.47
CA TYR A 912 35.82 -8.26 -28.01
C TYR A 912 34.93 -7.11 -27.54
N ASP A 913 34.46 -7.15 -26.29
CA ASP A 913 33.75 -6.01 -25.72
C ASP A 913 34.75 -4.90 -25.39
N PRO A 914 34.66 -3.70 -26.01
CA PRO A 914 35.56 -2.60 -25.72
C PRO A 914 35.52 -2.16 -24.25
N ARG A 915 34.44 -2.45 -23.51
CA ARG A 915 34.36 -2.20 -22.05
C ARG A 915 35.45 -2.93 -21.28
N TRP A 916 35.88 -4.12 -21.73
CA TRP A 916 36.97 -4.86 -21.08
C TRP A 916 38.31 -4.14 -21.19
N PHE A 917 38.52 -3.44 -22.31
CA PHE A 917 39.69 -2.59 -22.48
C PHE A 917 39.62 -1.35 -21.60
N ILE A 918 38.43 -0.88 -21.27
CA ILE A 918 38.19 0.35 -20.51
C ILE A 918 38.22 0.05 -19.00
N GLU A 919 37.34 -0.80 -18.49
CA GLU A 919 37.16 -1.06 -17.05
C GLU A 919 38.00 -2.23 -16.52
N GLY A 920 38.55 -3.02 -17.44
CA GLY A 920 39.20 -4.29 -17.14
C GLY A 920 38.23 -5.48 -17.19
N LYS A 921 38.78 -6.69 -17.10
CA LYS A 921 38.03 -7.95 -17.13
C LYS A 921 38.52 -8.85 -16.01
N VAL A 922 37.61 -9.56 -15.34
CA VAL A 922 37.99 -10.69 -14.49
C VAL A 922 38.18 -11.89 -15.41
N ASP A 923 39.38 -12.47 -15.41
CA ASP A 923 39.67 -13.61 -16.26
C ASP A 923 38.81 -14.83 -15.85
N GLU A 924 38.42 -15.64 -16.83
CA GLU A 924 37.54 -16.82 -16.60
C GLU A 924 38.35 -18.03 -16.11
N THR A 925 39.64 -18.06 -16.45
CA THR A 925 40.56 -19.15 -16.09
C THR A 925 41.36 -18.89 -14.82
N THR A 926 41.69 -17.64 -14.55
CA THR A 926 42.32 -17.19 -13.30
C THR A 926 41.39 -16.19 -12.64
N PRO A 927 41.09 -16.28 -11.32
CA PRO A 927 40.24 -15.31 -10.62
C PRO A 927 40.94 -13.94 -10.44
N GLU A 928 41.95 -13.65 -11.26
CA GLU A 928 42.71 -12.41 -11.25
C GLU A 928 41.99 -11.37 -12.11
N TRP A 929 41.94 -10.15 -11.58
CA TRP A 929 41.35 -9.02 -12.28
C TRP A 929 42.42 -8.35 -13.15
N LEU A 930 42.19 -8.34 -14.47
CA LEU A 930 43.01 -7.65 -15.44
C LEU A 930 42.54 -6.19 -15.52
N SER A 931 43.46 -5.25 -15.33
CA SER A 931 43.16 -3.82 -15.35
C SER A 931 42.97 -3.30 -16.77
N GLY A 932 41.89 -2.56 -16.97
CA GLY A 932 41.67 -1.79 -18.21
C GLY A 932 42.39 -0.45 -18.19
N PHE A 933 42.11 0.37 -19.21
CA PHE A 933 42.64 1.70 -19.43
C PHE A 933 42.19 2.72 -18.37
N PHE A 934 40.98 2.56 -17.85
CA PHE A 934 40.39 3.36 -16.79
C PHE A 934 40.33 2.57 -15.48
N ASP A 935 40.02 3.26 -14.38
CA ASP A 935 39.91 2.66 -13.07
C ASP A 935 38.72 1.70 -12.95
N LYS A 936 38.88 0.71 -12.06
CA LYS A 936 37.84 -0.30 -11.84
C LYS A 936 36.56 0.39 -11.39
N ARG A 937 35.50 0.29 -12.19
CA ARG A 937 34.20 0.94 -11.93
C ARG A 937 34.27 2.47 -11.87
N SER A 938 35.22 3.10 -12.57
CA SER A 938 35.30 4.56 -12.65
C SER A 938 34.58 5.13 -13.88
N SER A 939 34.47 4.35 -14.96
CA SER A 939 33.72 4.77 -16.13
C SER A 939 32.23 4.53 -15.94
N GLN A 940 31.45 5.56 -16.21
CA GLN A 940 30.02 5.43 -16.37
C GLN A 940 29.69 5.53 -17.86
N GLU A 941 29.23 4.42 -18.43
CA GLU A 941 28.72 4.39 -19.80
C GLU A 941 27.43 5.24 -19.87
N THR A 942 27.43 6.20 -20.78
CA THR A 942 26.24 7.00 -21.11
C THR A 942 25.79 6.69 -22.52
N LEU A 943 24.50 6.88 -22.80
CA LEU A 943 23.89 6.56 -24.11
C LEU A 943 23.97 5.06 -24.47
N SER A 944 24.14 4.18 -23.50
CA SER A 944 24.28 2.71 -23.70
C SER A 944 23.10 2.05 -24.43
N GLY A 945 21.92 2.69 -24.44
CA GLY A 945 20.74 2.24 -25.16
C GLY A 945 20.71 2.58 -26.64
N TRP A 946 21.54 3.52 -27.11
CA TRP A 946 21.49 4.07 -28.46
C TRP A 946 22.83 3.93 -29.19
N ALA A 947 22.79 3.58 -30.48
CA ALA A 947 23.98 3.45 -31.32
C ALA A 947 25.11 2.60 -30.69
N GLN A 948 24.76 1.41 -30.18
CA GLN A 948 25.63 0.47 -29.45
C GLN A 948 26.89 -0.01 -30.20
N THR A 949 27.07 0.40 -31.46
CA THR A 949 28.32 0.25 -32.21
C THR A 949 29.45 1.11 -31.65
N VAL A 950 29.13 2.15 -30.86
CA VAL A 950 30.08 3.03 -30.19
C VAL A 950 29.78 3.00 -28.69
N VAL A 951 30.81 2.85 -27.87
CA VAL A 951 30.69 2.97 -26.41
C VAL A 951 31.11 4.37 -26.00
N CYS A 952 30.15 5.15 -25.51
CA CYS A 952 30.38 6.50 -25.01
C CYS A 952 30.61 6.43 -23.50
N ILE A 953 31.76 6.95 -23.07
CA ILE A 953 32.13 6.99 -21.66
C ILE A 953 32.34 8.44 -21.30
N THR A 954 31.70 8.84 -20.21
CA THR A 954 31.86 10.19 -19.68
C THR A 954 32.87 10.11 -18.55
N PRO A 955 34.08 10.67 -18.69
CA PRO A 955 34.93 10.90 -17.54
C PRO A 955 34.21 11.90 -16.62
N SER A 956 34.29 11.67 -15.30
CA SER A 956 33.44 12.39 -14.35
C SER A 956 33.62 13.92 -14.41
N LEU A 957 32.55 14.66 -14.13
CA LEU A 957 32.58 16.11 -13.96
C LEU A 957 33.18 16.48 -12.60
N THR A 958 34.48 16.29 -12.43
CA THR A 958 35.27 16.92 -11.35
C THR A 958 36.54 17.51 -11.88
#